data_AF-A0A956T289-F1
#
_entry.id   AF-A0A956T289-F1
#
_cell.length_a   1.000
_cell.length_b   1.000
_cell.length_c   1.000
_cell.angle_alpha   90.00
_cell.angle_beta   90.00
_cell.angle_gamma   90.00
#
_symmetry.space_group_name_H-M   'P 1'
#
loop_
_entity.id
_entity.type
_entity.pdbx_description
1 polymer ?
#
loop_
_entity_poly.entity_id
_entity_poly.type
_entity_poly.pdbx_seq_one_letter_code
_entity_poly.pdbx_strand_id
1 'polypeptide(L)'
;YWVQRPMPSGVMRSAAPAQGLELQREEKAEDRVVVLKEEAVGMYEVAVLEAGSAAALKRWMTDHHYRFPDGMESACNDYVKDGWCFVAVKTRVGSKAGVDPKPGMRSTTPDKPKDASFSGKVQAMGFRFRTKEFVVPMRLSAFNGGDFHNIVYVLADEPVRAANLPVDFVQKQLDGKELHSHLADPLPYRILGGTEDDMSPNDWKALEQRRDPEPFNGVAAQLFAHDMLAFKQSELSHDFEEKEKLLLDIGERLNLRGGRMDILHDRLLAGEREEAQAAAMESLKQMSFTVIEGDFPPDVVANENIRFEPYRMESTAARKTTLSFAFEKVKAGSEVTFGGLSTTRDYIEALDDPEKSAEARKELAARGSSAHPYLIAHLRNPEAPLVSRGYALVLLNEAGARGLDSTLEELAADDSSELMRLWAAAAIIDDTKTPAEMLELFQPGSSTLPDHKGKAVIAPPMPELQRPIALKLQSWTRDLSTEQLLRFLHLGTLLGEPANMPVARSGGTQHVPRASEVSPNIKQVLSPLLRDAESKELTNLMFRSAFQDVRQLSAGLLASRAQKKQDQILSLVIEELSLSGEQKTVPWEGGALFIPQFNSLSKTQATELIGAMVRWSIWIEVNDAPDRHNQPLENNLRSYQLWSRADNNAQDWRQAK
;
A
#
# COMPACT_ATOMS: atom_id res chain seq x y z
N TYR A 1 -44.54 2.13 -48.30
CA TYR A 1 -43.76 2.47 -49.50
C TYR A 1 -42.59 1.51 -49.59
N TRP A 2 -42.81 0.43 -50.32
CA TRP A 2 -41.77 -0.48 -50.78
C TRP A 2 -41.29 0.00 -52.14
N VAL A 3 -39.98 -0.07 -52.40
CA VAL A 3 -39.46 -0.11 -53.77
C VAL A 3 -38.63 -1.37 -53.89
N GLN A 4 -39.18 -2.35 -54.60
CA GLN A 4 -38.50 -3.56 -55.04
C GLN A 4 -37.38 -3.19 -56.03
N ARG A 5 -36.24 -3.87 -55.91
CA ARG A 5 -35.42 -4.26 -57.06
C ARG A 5 -35.11 -5.76 -56.99
N PRO A 6 -34.96 -6.43 -58.16
CA PRO A 6 -35.31 -7.83 -58.33
C PRO A 6 -34.16 -8.79 -58.03
N MET A 7 -34.52 -9.98 -57.54
CA MET A 7 -33.66 -11.16 -57.46
C MET A 7 -33.38 -11.72 -58.86
N PRO A 8 -32.15 -12.15 -59.17
CA PRO A 8 -31.91 -13.12 -60.23
C PRO A 8 -32.33 -14.52 -59.75
N SER A 9 -33.18 -15.17 -60.53
CA SER A 9 -33.65 -16.53 -60.33
C SER A 9 -32.59 -17.58 -60.70
N GLY A 10 -32.33 -18.49 -59.76
CA GLY A 10 -32.18 -19.93 -60.01
C GLY A 10 -30.84 -20.45 -60.52
N VAL A 11 -30.04 -21.04 -59.62
CA VAL A 11 -29.25 -22.27 -59.90
C VAL A 11 -29.13 -23.07 -58.60
N MET A 12 -29.62 -24.32 -58.60
CA MET A 12 -29.31 -25.34 -57.59
C MET A 12 -27.78 -25.53 -57.46
N ARG A 13 -27.22 -25.47 -56.24
CA ARG A 13 -25.94 -26.10 -55.88
C ARG A 13 -26.04 -26.58 -54.43
N SER A 14 -26.18 -27.88 -54.21
CA SER A 14 -25.09 -28.79 -53.80
C SER A 14 -24.42 -28.37 -52.50
N ALA A 15 -24.62 -29.17 -51.45
CA ALA A 15 -23.80 -29.14 -50.25
C ALA A 15 -22.32 -29.30 -50.63
N ALA A 16 -21.51 -28.31 -50.29
CA ALA A 16 -20.05 -28.35 -50.33
C ALA A 16 -19.55 -27.79 -48.98
N PRO A 17 -18.46 -28.35 -48.43
CA PRO A 17 -18.00 -27.99 -47.09
C PRO A 17 -17.53 -26.54 -47.06
N ALA A 18 -17.72 -25.89 -45.92
CA ALA A 18 -17.19 -24.56 -45.65
C ALA A 18 -15.66 -24.58 -45.82
N GLN A 19 -15.18 -24.13 -46.98
CA GLN A 19 -13.78 -23.83 -47.20
C GLN A 19 -13.44 -22.60 -46.36
N GLY A 20 -12.41 -22.73 -45.53
CA GLY A 20 -11.91 -21.68 -44.67
C GLY A 20 -11.62 -20.39 -45.44
N LEU A 21 -11.99 -19.27 -44.82
CA LEU A 21 -11.50 -17.95 -45.20
C LEU A 21 -9.98 -17.91 -45.02
N GLU A 22 -9.25 -18.26 -46.08
CA GLU A 22 -7.84 -17.94 -46.22
C GLU A 22 -7.75 -16.42 -46.45
N LEU A 23 -7.44 -15.69 -45.38
CA LEU A 23 -7.13 -14.25 -45.41
C LEU A 23 -5.95 -14.01 -46.35
N GLN A 24 -6.22 -13.46 -47.53
CA GLN A 24 -5.20 -12.91 -48.41
C GLN A 24 -4.52 -11.74 -47.68
N ARG A 25 -3.26 -11.93 -47.26
CA ARG A 25 -2.41 -10.89 -46.67
C ARG A 25 -2.05 -9.85 -47.73
N GLU A 26 -2.82 -8.78 -47.84
CA GLU A 26 -2.31 -7.53 -48.42
C GLU A 26 -1.27 -6.94 -47.47
N GLU A 27 -0.07 -6.61 -47.98
CA GLU A 27 0.97 -5.91 -47.21
C GLU A 27 0.39 -4.68 -46.50
N LYS A 28 0.65 -4.59 -45.18
CA LYS A 28 0.18 -3.50 -44.33
C LYS A 28 0.79 -2.19 -44.83
N ALA A 29 -0.02 -1.32 -45.43
CA ALA A 29 0.38 0.08 -45.55
C ALA A 29 0.57 0.63 -44.12
N GLU A 30 1.78 1.08 -43.77
CA GLU A 30 2.13 1.53 -42.41
C GLU A 30 1.16 2.60 -41.85
N ASP A 31 0.45 3.30 -42.74
CA ASP A 31 -0.39 4.44 -42.39
C ASP A 31 -1.91 4.14 -42.34
N ARG A 32 -2.35 2.87 -42.43
CA ARG A 32 -3.79 2.50 -42.42
C ARG A 32 -4.27 1.79 -41.15
N VAL A 33 -5.54 1.99 -40.81
CA VAL A 33 -6.31 1.18 -39.85
C VAL A 33 -7.46 0.52 -40.60
N VAL A 34 -7.66 -0.78 -40.38
CA VAL A 34 -8.76 -1.57 -40.93
C VAL A 34 -9.69 -1.95 -39.78
N VAL A 35 -10.97 -1.61 -39.89
CA VAL A 35 -12.00 -2.03 -38.92
C VAL A 35 -12.45 -3.44 -39.28
N LEU A 36 -12.13 -4.41 -38.43
CA LEU A 36 -12.45 -5.82 -38.65
C LEU A 36 -13.89 -6.15 -38.23
N LYS A 37 -14.34 -5.54 -37.13
CA LYS A 37 -15.67 -5.78 -36.55
C LYS A 37 -16.11 -4.58 -35.72
N GLU A 38 -17.40 -4.27 -35.75
CA GLU A 38 -18.04 -3.31 -34.84
C GLU A 38 -19.23 -3.96 -34.17
N GLU A 39 -19.33 -3.79 -32.84
CA GLU A 39 -20.37 -4.42 -32.02
C GLU A 39 -20.87 -3.48 -30.93
N ALA A 40 -22.14 -3.63 -30.57
CA ALA A 40 -22.72 -3.04 -29.37
C ALA A 40 -22.92 -4.15 -28.32
N VAL A 41 -22.15 -4.10 -27.24
CA VAL A 41 -22.17 -5.11 -26.17
C VAL A 41 -22.59 -4.43 -24.87
N GLY A 42 -23.83 -4.68 -24.43
CA GLY A 42 -24.39 -4.04 -23.23
C GLY A 42 -24.34 -2.51 -23.32
N MET A 43 -23.56 -1.88 -22.44
CA MET A 43 -23.36 -0.43 -22.39
C MET A 43 -22.19 0.08 -23.25
N TYR A 44 -21.51 -0.80 -23.99
CA TYR A 44 -20.30 -0.50 -24.74
C TYR A 44 -20.53 -0.47 -26.25
N GLU A 45 -19.81 0.44 -26.90
CA GLU A 45 -19.53 0.42 -28.33
C GLU A 45 -18.10 -0.09 -28.50
N VAL A 46 -17.95 -1.17 -29.27
CA VAL A 46 -16.71 -1.93 -29.42
C VAL A 46 -16.31 -1.97 -30.90
N ALA A 47 -15.08 -1.60 -31.19
CA ALA A 47 -14.48 -1.75 -32.51
C ALA A 47 -13.22 -2.63 -32.41
N VAL A 48 -13.15 -3.67 -33.23
CA VAL A 48 -11.96 -4.52 -33.38
C VAL A 48 -11.19 -4.02 -34.59
N LEU A 49 -9.94 -3.63 -34.36
CA LEU A 49 -9.11 -2.87 -35.30
C LEU A 49 -7.83 -3.63 -35.62
N GLU A 50 -7.43 -3.59 -36.87
CA GLU A 50 -6.08 -3.91 -37.31
C GLU A 50 -5.37 -2.62 -37.70
N ALA A 51 -4.18 -2.37 -37.14
CA ALA A 51 -3.40 -1.16 -37.41
C ALA A 51 -2.08 -1.48 -38.12
N GLY A 52 -1.68 -0.59 -39.04
CA GLY A 52 -0.37 -0.60 -39.70
C GLY A 52 0.75 0.04 -38.89
N SER A 53 0.42 0.91 -37.93
CA SER A 53 1.35 1.54 -36.99
C SER A 53 0.61 2.15 -35.79
N ALA A 54 1.34 2.46 -34.71
CA ALA A 54 0.80 3.21 -33.58
C ALA A 54 0.33 4.61 -33.98
N ALA A 55 0.99 5.27 -34.94
CA ALA A 55 0.59 6.57 -35.44
C ALA A 55 -0.77 6.51 -36.17
N ALA A 56 -0.97 5.48 -37.02
CA ALA A 56 -2.25 5.26 -37.68
C ALA A 56 -3.37 4.95 -36.68
N LEU A 57 -3.10 4.11 -35.68
CA LEU A 57 -4.04 3.80 -34.61
C LEU A 57 -4.42 5.05 -33.81
N LYS A 58 -3.43 5.88 -33.42
CA LYS A 58 -3.64 7.12 -32.67
C LYS A 58 -4.53 8.10 -33.43
N ARG A 59 -4.31 8.27 -34.74
CA ARG A 59 -5.15 9.13 -35.59
C ARG A 59 -6.58 8.58 -35.67
N TRP A 60 -6.76 7.30 -35.99
CA TRP A 60 -8.09 6.68 -36.05
C TRP A 60 -8.84 6.82 -34.73
N MET A 61 -8.19 6.53 -33.60
CA MET A 61 -8.79 6.70 -32.27
C MET A 61 -9.21 8.15 -32.01
N THR A 62 -8.38 9.12 -32.40
CA THR A 62 -8.69 10.56 -32.23
C THR A 62 -9.89 10.97 -33.09
N ASP A 63 -9.91 10.58 -34.36
CA ASP A 63 -10.98 10.90 -35.32
C ASP A 63 -12.33 10.29 -34.89
N HIS A 64 -12.29 9.14 -34.21
CA HIS A 64 -13.47 8.43 -33.70
C HIS A 64 -13.78 8.74 -32.21
N HIS A 65 -13.14 9.77 -31.63
CA HIS A 65 -13.37 10.24 -30.26
C HIS A 65 -13.07 9.21 -29.16
N TYR A 66 -12.06 8.38 -29.36
CA TYR A 66 -11.41 7.55 -28.34
C TYR A 66 -10.21 8.30 -27.73
N ARG A 67 -9.74 7.84 -26.57
CA ARG A 67 -8.53 8.36 -25.92
C ARG A 67 -7.36 7.41 -26.17
N PHE A 68 -6.26 7.94 -26.69
CA PHE A 68 -4.99 7.24 -26.80
C PHE A 68 -4.04 7.74 -25.70
N PRO A 69 -3.65 6.90 -24.72
CA PRO A 69 -2.71 7.29 -23.65
C PRO A 69 -1.34 7.73 -24.16
N ASP A 70 -0.72 8.70 -23.47
CA ASP A 70 0.63 9.17 -23.78
C ASP A 70 1.70 8.11 -23.42
N GLY A 71 2.69 7.92 -24.29
CA GLY A 71 3.80 6.98 -24.08
C GLY A 71 3.54 5.54 -24.52
N MET A 72 2.30 5.23 -24.93
CA MET A 72 1.87 3.89 -25.36
C MET A 72 2.39 3.50 -26.76
N GLU A 73 2.94 4.45 -27.53
CA GLU A 73 3.29 4.26 -28.94
C GLU A 73 4.26 3.09 -29.20
N SER A 74 5.26 2.89 -28.33
CA SER A 74 6.22 1.80 -28.48
C SER A 74 5.54 0.44 -28.31
N ALA A 75 4.75 0.28 -27.24
CA ALA A 75 4.03 -0.97 -26.96
C ALA A 75 3.02 -1.29 -28.07
N CYS A 76 2.31 -0.28 -28.59
CA CYS A 76 1.41 -0.45 -29.74
C CYS A 76 2.14 -0.94 -30.99
N ASN A 77 3.32 -0.37 -31.31
CA ASN A 77 4.08 -0.80 -32.48
C ASN A 77 4.56 -2.25 -32.36
N ASP A 78 4.89 -2.72 -31.16
CA ASP A 78 5.24 -4.13 -30.95
C ASP A 78 4.04 -5.04 -31.22
N TYR A 79 2.86 -4.71 -30.71
CA TYR A 79 1.63 -5.46 -31.01
C TYR A 79 1.29 -5.45 -32.51
N VAL A 80 1.52 -4.33 -33.21
CA VAL A 80 1.34 -4.25 -34.67
C VAL A 80 2.27 -5.21 -35.41
N LYS A 81 3.56 -5.26 -35.01
CA LYS A 81 4.58 -6.15 -35.60
C LYS A 81 4.24 -7.61 -35.35
N ASP A 82 3.76 -7.92 -34.15
CA ASP A 82 3.35 -9.26 -33.74
C ASP A 82 2.01 -9.70 -34.36
N GLY A 83 1.31 -8.78 -35.04
CA GLY A 83 0.08 -9.07 -35.76
C GLY A 83 -1.17 -9.14 -34.86
N TRP A 84 -1.13 -8.52 -33.69
CA TRP A 84 -2.30 -8.40 -32.82
C TRP A 84 -3.33 -7.43 -33.40
N CYS A 85 -4.59 -7.65 -33.04
CA CYS A 85 -5.65 -6.67 -33.21
C CYS A 85 -5.82 -5.84 -31.93
N PHE A 86 -6.42 -4.67 -32.08
CA PHE A 86 -6.75 -3.76 -30.99
C PHE A 86 -8.26 -3.75 -30.78
N VAL A 87 -8.70 -3.81 -29.54
CA VAL A 87 -10.11 -3.63 -29.20
C VAL A 87 -10.28 -2.25 -28.61
N ALA A 88 -10.93 -1.36 -29.36
CA ALA A 88 -11.29 -0.04 -28.89
C ALA A 88 -12.70 -0.08 -28.28
N VAL A 89 -12.80 0.24 -26.99
CA VAL A 89 -14.05 0.19 -26.23
C VAL A 89 -14.43 1.59 -25.76
N LYS A 90 -15.68 1.98 -26.01
CA LYS A 90 -16.25 3.25 -25.55
C LYS A 90 -17.51 2.98 -24.73
N THR A 91 -17.55 3.53 -23.52
CA THR A 91 -18.74 3.49 -22.68
C THR A 91 -19.72 4.57 -23.11
N ARG A 92 -21.00 4.20 -23.20
CA ARG A 92 -22.09 5.17 -23.31
C ARG A 92 -22.37 5.76 -21.92
N VAL A 93 -21.89 6.98 -21.66
CA VAL A 93 -22.06 7.69 -20.37
C VAL A 93 -23.00 8.89 -20.56
N GLY A 94 -24.02 9.03 -19.70
CA GLY A 94 -24.99 10.12 -19.73
C GLY A 94 -25.84 10.19 -18.45
N SER A 95 -26.74 11.18 -18.36
CA SER A 95 -27.71 11.26 -17.25
C SER A 95 -28.72 10.10 -17.30
N LYS A 96 -29.14 9.55 -16.15
CA LYS A 96 -30.02 8.34 -16.07
C LYS A 96 -31.19 8.34 -17.07
N ALA A 97 -31.89 9.46 -17.24
CA ALA A 97 -33.00 9.61 -18.20
C ALA A 97 -32.59 9.49 -19.69
N GLY A 98 -31.31 9.71 -20.01
CA GLY A 98 -30.68 9.63 -21.33
C GLY A 98 -29.61 8.53 -21.47
N VAL A 99 -29.52 7.58 -20.54
CA VAL A 99 -28.74 6.31 -20.69
C VAL A 99 -29.53 5.07 -20.32
N ASP A 100 -30.69 5.18 -19.67
CA ASP A 100 -31.58 4.03 -19.47
C ASP A 100 -31.84 3.36 -20.84
N PRO A 101 -31.51 2.06 -20.99
CA PRO A 101 -31.60 1.39 -22.28
C PRO A 101 -33.01 1.50 -22.82
N LYS A 102 -33.16 2.20 -23.94
CA LYS A 102 -34.38 2.21 -24.74
C LYS A 102 -34.02 1.61 -26.09
N PRO A 103 -34.91 0.79 -26.66
CA PRO A 103 -34.63 0.25 -27.97
C PRO A 103 -34.45 1.42 -28.97
N GLY A 104 -33.55 1.25 -29.95
CA GLY A 104 -33.32 2.26 -31.00
C GLY A 104 -32.46 3.47 -30.58
N MET A 105 -31.91 3.46 -29.37
CA MET A 105 -31.05 4.54 -28.87
C MET A 105 -29.64 4.43 -29.46
N ARG A 106 -29.36 5.24 -30.49
CA ARG A 106 -28.07 5.24 -31.23
C ARG A 106 -27.09 6.34 -30.83
N SER A 107 -27.48 7.23 -29.92
CA SER A 107 -26.65 8.33 -29.44
C SER A 107 -26.99 8.68 -27.99
N THR A 108 -25.97 9.06 -27.23
CA THR A 108 -26.05 9.59 -25.86
C THR A 108 -25.36 10.94 -25.83
N THR A 109 -25.97 11.96 -25.24
CA THR A 109 -25.28 13.25 -24.98
C THR A 109 -24.27 13.04 -23.85
N PRO A 110 -22.95 13.09 -24.12
CA PRO A 110 -21.90 12.73 -23.16
C PRO A 110 -21.62 13.84 -22.12
N ASP A 111 -22.48 14.84 -22.00
CA ASP A 111 -22.25 16.01 -21.15
C ASP A 111 -22.22 15.60 -19.68
N LYS A 112 -21.00 15.56 -19.15
CA LYS A 112 -20.70 15.29 -17.75
C LYS A 112 -20.22 16.61 -17.12
N PRO A 113 -20.82 17.07 -16.00
CA PRO A 113 -20.30 18.19 -15.23
C PRO A 113 -18.84 17.93 -14.82
N LYS A 114 -18.02 18.99 -14.75
CA LYS A 114 -16.57 18.92 -14.52
C LYS A 114 -16.15 18.11 -13.27
N ASP A 115 -17.05 17.99 -12.29
CA ASP A 115 -16.83 17.33 -11.00
C ASP A 115 -17.75 16.10 -10.77
N ALA A 116 -18.46 15.64 -11.79
CA ALA A 116 -19.29 14.46 -11.64
C ALA A 116 -18.41 13.20 -11.50
N SER A 117 -18.74 12.33 -10.54
CA SER A 117 -18.19 10.98 -10.44
C SER A 117 -19.17 9.98 -11.07
N PHE A 118 -18.66 8.85 -11.56
CA PHE A 118 -19.50 7.75 -12.03
C PHE A 118 -19.59 6.71 -10.91
N SER A 119 -20.81 6.38 -10.48
CA SER A 119 -21.08 5.29 -9.54
C SER A 119 -22.07 4.32 -10.19
N GLY A 120 -21.65 3.08 -10.41
CA GLY A 120 -22.49 2.05 -11.03
C GLY A 120 -21.71 0.76 -11.23
N LYS A 121 -22.43 -0.36 -11.35
CA LYS A 121 -21.84 -1.65 -11.72
C LYS A 121 -21.51 -1.59 -13.21
N VAL A 122 -20.22 -1.66 -13.54
CA VAL A 122 -19.72 -1.75 -14.92
C VAL A 122 -19.79 -3.23 -15.34
N GLN A 123 -20.31 -3.51 -16.54
CA GLN A 123 -20.40 -4.90 -17.02
C GLN A 123 -19.01 -5.37 -17.45
N ALA A 124 -18.59 -6.55 -16.99
CA ALA A 124 -17.32 -7.16 -17.41
C ALA A 124 -17.37 -7.54 -18.91
N MET A 125 -16.22 -7.52 -19.57
CA MET A 125 -16.07 -7.93 -20.98
C MET A 125 -15.27 -9.22 -21.07
N GLY A 126 -15.73 -10.15 -21.90
CA GLY A 126 -15.00 -11.37 -22.26
C GLY A 126 -14.39 -11.25 -23.65
N PHE A 127 -13.14 -11.67 -23.79
CA PHE A 127 -12.44 -11.75 -25.07
C PHE A 127 -11.92 -13.16 -25.28
N ARG A 128 -12.21 -13.76 -26.44
CA ARG A 128 -11.60 -15.02 -26.87
C ARG A 128 -10.79 -14.76 -28.13
N PHE A 129 -9.53 -15.17 -28.10
CA PHE A 129 -8.60 -15.03 -29.21
C PHE A 129 -7.65 -16.23 -29.27
N ARG A 130 -7.12 -16.51 -30.46
CA ARG A 130 -6.10 -17.55 -30.64
C ARG A 130 -4.72 -16.98 -30.37
N THR A 131 -3.92 -17.73 -29.63
CA THR A 131 -2.51 -17.41 -29.36
C THR A 131 -1.67 -18.68 -29.41
N LYS A 132 -0.38 -18.53 -29.74
CA LYS A 132 0.61 -19.61 -29.69
C LYS A 132 1.23 -19.78 -28.30
N GLU A 133 1.23 -18.70 -27.53
CA GLU A 133 1.78 -18.65 -26.18
C GLU A 133 0.65 -18.44 -25.18
N PHE A 134 0.72 -19.08 -24.01
CA PHE A 134 -0.25 -18.87 -22.95
C PHE A 134 0.02 -17.54 -22.26
N VAL A 135 -0.76 -16.51 -22.63
CA VAL A 135 -0.43 -15.10 -22.36
C VAL A 135 -1.67 -14.27 -22.05
N VAL A 136 -1.54 -13.28 -21.16
CA VAL A 136 -2.50 -12.19 -20.98
C VAL A 136 -1.90 -10.88 -21.50
N PRO A 137 -2.48 -10.27 -22.56
CA PRO A 137 -1.95 -9.03 -23.13
C PRO A 137 -2.29 -7.84 -22.24
N MET A 138 -1.36 -7.46 -21.35
CA MET A 138 -1.58 -6.39 -20.37
C MET A 138 -0.71 -5.15 -20.56
N ARG A 139 0.20 -5.12 -21.55
CA ARG A 139 1.18 -4.01 -21.67
C ARG A 139 0.52 -2.65 -21.82
N LEU A 140 -0.60 -2.57 -22.56
CA LEU A 140 -1.33 -1.32 -22.73
C LEU A 140 -1.97 -0.81 -21.43
N SER A 141 -2.24 -1.68 -20.47
CA SER A 141 -2.86 -1.33 -19.19
C SER A 141 -1.95 -0.51 -18.28
N ALA A 142 -0.63 -0.65 -18.42
CA ALA A 142 0.36 0.07 -17.63
C ALA A 142 0.39 1.59 -17.92
N PHE A 143 -0.21 2.03 -19.04
CA PHE A 143 -0.29 3.44 -19.43
C PHE A 143 -1.57 4.14 -18.94
N ASN A 144 -2.42 3.41 -18.21
CA ASN A 144 -3.58 4.00 -17.53
C ASN A 144 -3.12 4.56 -16.17
N GLY A 145 -3.44 5.81 -15.86
CA GLY A 145 -3.15 6.38 -14.54
C GLY A 145 -4.08 5.83 -13.46
N GLY A 146 -3.59 5.76 -12.20
CA GLY A 146 -4.35 5.31 -11.03
C GLY A 146 -3.71 4.14 -10.28
N ASP A 147 -4.41 3.63 -9.27
CA ASP A 147 -3.97 2.46 -8.49
C ASP A 147 -4.04 1.20 -9.37
N PHE A 148 -2.97 0.39 -9.33
CA PHE A 148 -2.76 -0.73 -10.27
C PHE A 148 -2.81 -2.09 -9.56
N HIS A 149 -3.92 -2.35 -8.88
CA HIS A 149 -4.20 -3.65 -8.27
C HIS A 149 -4.83 -4.59 -9.30
N ASN A 150 -4.29 -5.81 -9.43
CA ASN A 150 -4.74 -6.77 -10.44
C ASN A 150 -4.99 -8.15 -9.84
N ILE A 151 -6.03 -8.82 -10.34
CA ILE A 151 -6.36 -10.20 -10.03
C ILE A 151 -6.49 -10.95 -11.35
N VAL A 152 -5.74 -12.03 -11.50
CA VAL A 152 -5.73 -12.90 -12.68
C VAL A 152 -6.11 -14.30 -12.25
N TYR A 153 -7.24 -14.77 -12.77
CA TYR A 153 -7.72 -16.13 -12.61
C TYR A 153 -7.27 -16.96 -13.82
N VAL A 154 -6.54 -18.04 -13.57
CA VAL A 154 -5.94 -18.86 -14.62
C VAL A 154 -6.49 -20.27 -14.52
N LEU A 155 -7.15 -20.73 -15.58
CA LEU A 155 -7.57 -22.13 -15.74
C LEU A 155 -6.65 -22.79 -16.77
N ALA A 156 -5.95 -23.85 -16.39
CA ALA A 156 -4.95 -24.53 -17.22
C ALA A 156 -4.87 -26.03 -16.91
N ASP A 157 -4.20 -26.81 -17.77
CA ASP A 157 -4.04 -28.26 -17.57
C ASP A 157 -3.24 -28.59 -16.29
N GLU A 158 -2.34 -27.71 -15.88
CA GLU A 158 -1.53 -27.83 -14.68
C GLU A 158 -1.48 -26.53 -13.88
N PRO A 159 -1.13 -26.57 -12.57
CA PRO A 159 -0.97 -25.36 -11.79
C PRO A 159 0.17 -24.50 -12.35
N VAL A 160 -0.05 -23.18 -12.42
CA VAL A 160 0.89 -22.25 -13.05
C VAL A 160 1.21 -21.06 -12.14
N ARG A 161 2.22 -20.28 -12.55
CA ARG A 161 2.48 -18.91 -12.08
C ARG A 161 2.66 -17.99 -13.27
N ALA A 162 2.59 -16.69 -13.02
CA ALA A 162 3.08 -15.70 -13.96
C ALA A 162 4.62 -15.70 -13.95
N ALA A 163 5.23 -15.98 -15.10
CA ALA A 163 6.69 -16.17 -15.24
C ALA A 163 7.46 -14.88 -14.91
N ASN A 164 6.94 -13.74 -15.38
CA ASN A 164 7.51 -12.41 -15.21
C ASN A 164 7.09 -11.72 -13.90
N LEU A 165 6.30 -12.37 -13.04
CA LEU A 165 5.86 -11.84 -11.76
C LEU A 165 6.41 -12.65 -10.57
N PRO A 166 6.56 -12.02 -9.38
CA PRO A 166 6.88 -12.72 -8.15
C PRO A 166 5.93 -13.88 -7.85
N VAL A 167 6.48 -14.97 -7.32
CA VAL A 167 5.70 -16.16 -6.92
C VAL A 167 4.70 -15.84 -5.81
N ASP A 168 5.01 -14.86 -4.95
CA ASP A 168 4.15 -14.47 -3.82
C ASP A 168 2.81 -13.88 -4.27
N PHE A 169 2.66 -13.51 -5.55
CA PHE A 169 1.35 -13.15 -6.10
C PHE A 169 0.46 -14.37 -6.37
N VAL A 170 0.98 -15.59 -6.38
CA VAL A 170 0.15 -16.80 -6.45
C VAL A 170 -0.52 -17.00 -5.09
N GLN A 171 -1.77 -16.55 -4.96
CA GLN A 171 -2.53 -16.57 -3.71
C GLN A 171 -3.22 -17.90 -3.45
N LYS A 172 -3.63 -18.60 -4.51
CA LYS A 172 -4.42 -19.83 -4.39
C LYS A 172 -4.25 -20.73 -5.59
N GLN A 173 -4.21 -22.03 -5.36
CA GLN A 173 -4.32 -23.05 -6.39
C GLN A 173 -5.34 -24.09 -5.97
N LEU A 174 -6.29 -24.38 -6.84
CA LEU A 174 -7.27 -25.44 -6.68
C LEU A 174 -7.08 -26.47 -7.79
N ASP A 175 -7.34 -27.73 -7.46
CA ASP A 175 -7.59 -28.71 -8.52
C ASP A 175 -9.00 -28.49 -9.09
N GLY A 176 -9.23 -29.01 -10.30
CA GLY A 176 -10.48 -28.83 -11.01
C GLY A 176 -11.68 -29.47 -10.32
N LYS A 177 -11.47 -30.50 -9.49
CA LYS A 177 -12.55 -31.15 -8.74
C LYS A 177 -13.03 -30.26 -7.61
N GLU A 178 -12.11 -29.61 -6.91
CA GLU A 178 -12.40 -28.62 -5.88
C GLU A 178 -13.03 -27.36 -6.48
N LEU A 179 -12.58 -26.90 -7.65
CA LEU A 179 -13.26 -25.81 -8.35
C LEU A 179 -14.69 -26.22 -8.73
N HIS A 180 -14.88 -27.41 -9.29
CA HIS A 180 -16.20 -27.92 -9.64
C HIS A 180 -17.14 -28.01 -8.43
N SER A 181 -16.67 -28.51 -7.27
CA SER A 181 -17.50 -28.57 -6.06
C SER A 181 -17.92 -27.18 -5.59
N HIS A 182 -17.03 -26.18 -5.64
CA HIS A 182 -17.40 -24.79 -5.31
C HIS A 182 -18.49 -24.20 -6.23
N LEU A 183 -18.59 -24.68 -7.47
CA LEU A 183 -19.55 -24.18 -8.45
C LEU A 183 -20.90 -24.92 -8.41
N ALA A 184 -20.89 -26.21 -8.02
CA ALA A 184 -22.05 -27.09 -8.15
C ALA A 184 -22.61 -27.61 -6.82
N ASP A 185 -21.77 -27.77 -5.79
CA ASP A 185 -22.21 -28.33 -4.51
C ASP A 185 -22.85 -27.25 -3.62
N PRO A 186 -23.74 -27.62 -2.69
CA PRO A 186 -24.35 -26.66 -1.79
C PRO A 186 -23.30 -25.93 -0.94
N LEU A 187 -23.36 -24.60 -0.93
CA LEU A 187 -22.39 -23.71 -0.26
C LEU A 187 -22.11 -24.16 1.18
N PRO A 188 -20.86 -24.06 1.67
CA PRO A 188 -20.54 -24.44 3.04
C PRO A 188 -21.28 -23.56 4.04
N TYR A 189 -21.67 -24.13 5.17
CA TYR A 189 -22.32 -23.40 6.26
C TYR A 189 -21.56 -23.60 7.57
N ARG A 190 -21.74 -22.66 8.49
CA ARG A 190 -21.22 -22.74 9.86
C ARG A 190 -22.29 -22.22 10.82
N ILE A 191 -22.57 -22.99 11.87
CA ILE A 191 -23.46 -22.57 12.96
C ILE A 191 -22.65 -21.79 13.99
N LEU A 192 -23.13 -20.62 14.39
CA LEU A 192 -22.52 -19.78 15.41
C LEU A 192 -23.39 -19.83 16.68
N GLY A 193 -22.80 -20.24 17.81
CA GLY A 193 -23.49 -20.22 19.11
C GLY A 193 -24.45 -21.39 19.38
N GLY A 194 -24.31 -22.52 18.67
CA GLY A 194 -25.12 -23.73 18.86
C GLY A 194 -24.61 -24.92 18.01
N THR A 195 -25.37 -26.01 17.96
CA THR A 195 -25.10 -27.19 17.11
C THR A 195 -26.22 -27.44 16.10
N GLU A 196 -26.02 -28.40 15.20
CA GLU A 196 -27.05 -28.85 14.24
C GLU A 196 -28.33 -29.34 14.92
N ASP A 197 -28.23 -29.84 16.15
CA ASP A 197 -29.36 -30.33 16.96
C ASP A 197 -30.29 -29.20 17.42
N ASP A 198 -29.81 -27.95 17.44
CA ASP A 198 -30.59 -26.77 17.81
C ASP A 198 -31.46 -26.25 16.66
N MET A 199 -31.33 -26.81 15.45
CA MET A 199 -32.04 -26.36 14.26
C MET A 199 -33.41 -27.02 14.11
N SER A 200 -34.46 -26.22 13.87
CA SER A 200 -35.79 -26.77 13.56
C SER A 200 -35.85 -27.31 12.12
N PRO A 201 -36.80 -28.20 11.78
CA PRO A 201 -36.99 -28.67 10.40
C PRO A 201 -37.23 -27.55 9.38
N ASN A 202 -37.83 -26.44 9.81
CA ASN A 202 -38.02 -25.27 8.95
C ASN A 202 -36.70 -24.52 8.70
N ASP A 203 -35.83 -24.46 9.71
CA ASP A 203 -34.51 -23.84 9.57
C ASP A 203 -33.63 -24.64 8.61
N TRP A 204 -33.72 -25.97 8.65
CA TRP A 204 -33.05 -26.86 7.69
C TRP A 204 -33.52 -26.63 6.26
N LYS A 205 -34.84 -26.59 6.04
CA LYS A 205 -35.40 -26.35 4.70
C LYS A 205 -35.02 -24.98 4.14
N ALA A 206 -34.98 -23.94 4.99
CA ALA A 206 -34.52 -22.62 4.60
C ALA A 206 -33.01 -22.59 4.35
N LEU A 207 -32.22 -23.35 5.11
CA LEU A 207 -30.77 -23.47 4.92
C LEU A 207 -30.44 -24.15 3.58
N GLU A 208 -31.13 -25.23 3.21
CA GLU A 208 -30.95 -25.89 1.90
C GLU A 208 -31.13 -24.91 0.74
N GLN A 209 -32.18 -24.09 0.77
CA GLN A 209 -32.43 -23.07 -0.25
C GLN A 209 -31.36 -21.97 -0.27
N ARG A 210 -30.84 -21.58 0.90
CA ARG A 210 -29.77 -20.56 1.00
C ARG A 210 -28.40 -21.07 0.57
N ARG A 211 -28.21 -22.38 0.57
CA ARG A 211 -26.98 -23.05 0.14
C ARG A 211 -26.95 -23.33 -1.34
N ASP A 212 -28.01 -23.03 -2.09
CA ASP A 212 -28.02 -23.09 -3.53
C ASP A 212 -26.89 -22.21 -4.11
N PRO A 213 -25.94 -22.78 -4.87
CA PRO A 213 -24.83 -22.02 -5.44
C PRO A 213 -25.26 -21.15 -6.64
N GLU A 214 -26.41 -21.40 -7.27
CA GLU A 214 -26.83 -20.71 -8.51
C GLU A 214 -26.85 -19.17 -8.37
N PRO A 215 -27.42 -18.57 -7.30
CA PRO A 215 -27.48 -17.10 -7.16
C PRO A 215 -26.12 -16.44 -6.92
N PHE A 216 -25.10 -17.20 -6.51
CA PHE A 216 -23.78 -16.68 -6.11
C PHE A 216 -22.71 -16.99 -7.15
N ASN A 217 -22.69 -18.23 -7.64
CA ASN A 217 -21.66 -18.79 -8.50
C ASN A 217 -22.16 -19.16 -9.90
N GLY A 218 -23.47 -19.05 -10.17
CA GLY A 218 -24.07 -19.46 -11.45
C GLY A 218 -23.42 -18.78 -12.66
N VAL A 219 -23.19 -17.47 -12.62
CA VAL A 219 -22.52 -16.74 -13.71
C VAL A 219 -21.09 -17.25 -13.94
N ALA A 220 -20.34 -17.53 -12.87
CA ALA A 220 -18.99 -18.07 -12.98
C ALA A 220 -19.00 -19.49 -13.55
N ALA A 221 -19.94 -20.34 -13.11
CA ALA A 221 -20.12 -21.68 -13.64
C ALA A 221 -20.42 -21.67 -15.15
N GLN A 222 -21.30 -20.76 -15.60
CA GLN A 222 -21.59 -20.57 -17.02
C GLN A 222 -20.36 -20.12 -17.80
N LEU A 223 -19.60 -19.14 -17.29
CA LEU A 223 -18.38 -18.64 -17.95
C LEU A 223 -17.34 -19.76 -18.11
N PHE A 224 -17.04 -20.49 -17.04
CA PHE A 224 -16.09 -21.60 -17.11
C PHE A 224 -16.55 -22.68 -18.07
N ALA A 225 -17.84 -23.02 -18.08
CA ALA A 225 -18.38 -24.01 -18.99
C ALA A 225 -18.26 -23.57 -20.46
N HIS A 226 -18.56 -22.31 -20.77
CA HIS A 226 -18.44 -21.79 -22.14
C HIS A 226 -16.97 -21.75 -22.59
N ASP A 227 -16.05 -21.27 -21.75
CA ASP A 227 -14.64 -21.22 -22.12
C ASP A 227 -14.01 -22.62 -22.24
N MET A 228 -14.44 -23.58 -21.41
CA MET A 228 -14.07 -24.99 -21.54
C MET A 228 -14.58 -25.62 -22.83
N LEU A 229 -15.80 -25.27 -23.25
CA LEU A 229 -16.36 -25.74 -24.51
C LEU A 229 -15.57 -25.17 -25.70
N ALA A 230 -15.26 -23.87 -25.67
CA ALA A 230 -14.45 -23.18 -26.68
C ALA A 230 -13.07 -23.83 -26.81
N PHE A 231 -12.43 -24.10 -25.68
CA PHE A 231 -11.15 -24.82 -25.62
C PHE A 231 -11.25 -26.21 -26.27
N LYS A 232 -12.27 -27.00 -25.90
CA LYS A 232 -12.45 -28.36 -26.44
C LYS A 232 -12.75 -28.41 -27.93
N GLN A 233 -13.56 -27.47 -28.42
CA GLN A 233 -13.97 -27.42 -29.82
C GLN A 233 -12.94 -26.69 -30.69
N SER A 234 -11.97 -25.97 -30.09
CA SER A 234 -11.05 -25.08 -30.79
C SER A 234 -11.75 -23.97 -31.60
N GLU A 235 -12.91 -23.55 -31.12
CA GLU A 235 -13.76 -22.50 -31.69
C GLU A 235 -13.84 -21.32 -30.73
N LEU A 236 -13.91 -20.09 -31.25
CA LEU A 236 -13.93 -18.87 -30.42
C LEU A 236 -15.34 -18.44 -29.99
N SER A 237 -16.37 -19.05 -30.58
CA SER A 237 -17.77 -18.71 -30.33
C SER A 237 -18.63 -19.95 -30.54
N HIS A 238 -19.68 -20.11 -29.73
CA HIS A 238 -20.62 -21.21 -29.86
C HIS A 238 -21.91 -20.79 -30.58
N ASP A 239 -22.61 -21.76 -31.17
CA ASP A 239 -23.88 -21.52 -31.87
C ASP A 239 -24.91 -20.80 -31.01
N PHE A 240 -25.05 -21.17 -29.73
CA PHE A 240 -26.01 -20.52 -28.83
C PHE A 240 -25.59 -19.08 -28.47
N GLU A 241 -24.28 -18.78 -28.41
CA GLU A 241 -23.77 -17.42 -28.18
C GLU A 241 -24.00 -16.55 -29.42
N GLU A 242 -23.78 -17.07 -30.62
CA GLU A 242 -24.04 -16.34 -31.86
C GLU A 242 -25.54 -16.15 -32.11
N LYS A 243 -26.38 -17.14 -31.77
CA LYS A 243 -27.85 -17.00 -31.76
C LYS A 243 -28.29 -15.93 -30.75
N GLU A 244 -27.72 -15.92 -29.55
CA GLU A 244 -28.00 -14.88 -28.56
C GLU A 244 -27.67 -13.49 -29.12
N LYS A 245 -26.45 -13.31 -29.65
CA LYS A 245 -26.03 -12.05 -30.27
C LYS A 245 -26.97 -11.63 -31.39
N LEU A 246 -27.38 -12.57 -32.25
CA LEU A 246 -28.33 -12.31 -33.33
C LEU A 246 -29.70 -11.87 -32.79
N LEU A 247 -30.23 -12.54 -31.76
CA LEU A 247 -31.49 -12.16 -31.11
C LEU A 247 -31.40 -10.78 -30.46
N LEU A 248 -30.26 -10.46 -29.84
CA LEU A 248 -29.98 -9.16 -29.25
C LEU A 248 -29.89 -8.05 -30.31
N ASP A 249 -29.26 -8.31 -31.47
CA ASP A 249 -29.18 -7.37 -32.60
C ASP A 249 -30.55 -7.18 -33.28
N ILE A 250 -31.30 -8.26 -33.52
CA ILE A 250 -32.68 -8.18 -34.03
C ILE A 250 -33.55 -7.37 -33.07
N GLY A 251 -33.48 -7.66 -31.77
CA GLY A 251 -34.21 -6.93 -30.74
C GLY A 251 -33.84 -5.44 -30.72
N GLU A 252 -32.57 -5.11 -30.91
CA GLU A 252 -32.12 -3.72 -31.00
C GLU A 252 -32.64 -3.02 -32.27
N ARG A 253 -32.50 -3.64 -33.44
CA ARG A 253 -32.95 -3.09 -34.72
C ARG A 253 -34.45 -2.90 -34.81
N LEU A 254 -35.22 -3.82 -34.22
CA LEU A 254 -36.68 -3.77 -34.22
C LEU A 254 -37.27 -2.98 -33.07
N ASN A 255 -36.42 -2.37 -32.23
CA ASN A 255 -36.87 -1.57 -31.11
C ASN A 255 -37.63 -2.40 -30.04
N LEU A 256 -37.20 -3.65 -29.80
CA LEU A 256 -37.84 -4.65 -28.92
C LEU A 256 -36.97 -5.05 -27.72
N ARG A 257 -36.00 -4.24 -27.27
CA ARG A 257 -35.21 -4.52 -26.06
C ARG A 257 -35.99 -4.31 -24.75
N GLY A 258 -35.61 -5.04 -23.70
CA GLY A 258 -36.10 -4.87 -22.33
C GLY A 258 -36.28 -6.22 -21.61
N GLY A 259 -36.33 -6.18 -20.27
CA GLY A 259 -36.24 -7.40 -19.43
C GLY A 259 -37.24 -8.51 -19.77
N ARG A 260 -38.44 -8.19 -20.29
CA ARG A 260 -39.39 -9.21 -20.74
C ARG A 260 -38.91 -9.98 -21.98
N MET A 261 -38.28 -9.28 -22.93
CA MET A 261 -37.75 -9.89 -24.14
C MET A 261 -36.44 -10.65 -23.85
N ASP A 262 -35.61 -10.10 -22.96
CA ASP A 262 -34.39 -10.79 -22.51
C ASP A 262 -34.74 -12.12 -21.82
N ILE A 263 -35.78 -12.15 -20.94
CA ILE A 263 -36.29 -13.40 -20.35
C ILE A 263 -36.76 -14.41 -21.42
N LEU A 264 -37.37 -13.96 -22.52
CA LEU A 264 -37.81 -14.86 -23.59
C LEU A 264 -36.63 -15.43 -24.37
N HIS A 265 -35.60 -14.62 -24.63
CA HIS A 265 -34.37 -15.07 -25.26
C HIS A 265 -33.65 -16.09 -24.37
N ASP A 266 -33.51 -15.80 -23.07
CA ASP A 266 -32.90 -16.73 -22.12
C ASP A 266 -33.65 -18.06 -22.06
N ARG A 267 -34.99 -18.02 -22.02
CA ARG A 267 -35.81 -19.23 -21.98
C ARG A 267 -35.72 -20.06 -23.25
N LEU A 268 -35.54 -19.42 -24.41
CA LEU A 268 -35.35 -20.09 -25.69
C LEU A 268 -33.98 -20.81 -25.75
N LEU A 269 -32.95 -20.18 -25.18
CA LEU A 269 -31.57 -20.67 -25.24
C LEU A 269 -31.19 -21.58 -24.06
N ALA A 270 -32.00 -21.62 -22.99
CA ALA A 270 -31.71 -22.37 -21.77
C ALA A 270 -31.40 -23.84 -22.02
N GLY A 271 -32.21 -24.54 -22.83
CA GLY A 271 -31.98 -25.97 -23.12
C GLY A 271 -30.69 -26.24 -23.88
N GLU A 272 -30.38 -25.43 -24.90
CA GLU A 272 -29.11 -25.53 -25.64
C GLU A 272 -27.89 -25.23 -24.75
N ARG A 273 -28.02 -24.23 -23.85
CA ARG A 273 -26.98 -23.86 -22.89
C ARG A 273 -26.75 -24.96 -21.85
N GLU A 274 -27.81 -25.50 -21.24
CA GLU A 274 -27.71 -26.54 -20.20
C GLU A 274 -27.02 -27.80 -20.71
N GLU A 275 -27.38 -28.28 -21.90
CA GLU A 275 -26.77 -29.46 -22.51
C GLU A 275 -25.27 -29.23 -22.80
N ALA A 276 -24.93 -28.08 -23.37
CA ALA A 276 -23.55 -27.69 -23.65
C ALA A 276 -22.72 -27.52 -22.37
N GLN A 277 -23.32 -26.98 -21.31
CA GLN A 277 -22.66 -26.71 -20.03
C GLN A 277 -22.37 -27.99 -19.24
N ALA A 278 -23.30 -28.94 -19.21
CA ALA A 278 -23.12 -30.18 -18.44
C ALA A 278 -21.87 -30.96 -18.89
N ALA A 279 -21.63 -31.08 -20.20
CA ALA A 279 -20.45 -31.74 -20.74
C ALA A 279 -19.15 -30.96 -20.47
N ALA A 280 -19.20 -29.63 -20.53
CA ALA A 280 -18.06 -28.77 -20.27
C ALA A 280 -17.65 -28.78 -18.78
N MET A 281 -18.63 -28.78 -17.86
CA MET A 281 -18.38 -28.82 -16.42
C MET A 281 -17.68 -30.10 -15.97
N GLU A 282 -18.00 -31.26 -16.57
CA GLU A 282 -17.26 -32.49 -16.26
C GLU A 282 -15.78 -32.38 -16.64
N SER A 283 -15.48 -31.60 -17.67
CA SER A 283 -14.12 -31.38 -18.18
C SER A 283 -13.31 -30.47 -17.27
N LEU A 284 -13.98 -29.55 -16.56
CA LEU A 284 -13.36 -28.65 -15.59
C LEU A 284 -12.61 -29.42 -14.49
N LYS A 285 -13.08 -30.63 -14.14
CA LYS A 285 -12.46 -31.49 -13.12
C LYS A 285 -11.04 -31.93 -13.46
N GLN A 286 -10.63 -31.82 -14.72
CA GLN A 286 -9.29 -32.19 -15.19
C GLN A 286 -8.30 -31.02 -15.20
N MET A 287 -8.78 -29.80 -14.95
CA MET A 287 -7.98 -28.58 -14.97
C MET A 287 -7.38 -28.27 -13.59
N SER A 288 -6.54 -27.25 -13.55
CA SER A 288 -6.11 -26.54 -12.34
C SER A 288 -6.49 -25.07 -12.44
N PHE A 289 -6.89 -24.52 -11.31
CA PHE A 289 -7.27 -23.13 -11.17
C PHE A 289 -6.27 -22.40 -10.29
N THR A 290 -5.64 -21.34 -10.80
CA THR A 290 -4.68 -20.50 -10.07
C THR A 290 -5.23 -19.08 -9.94
N VAL A 291 -5.14 -18.51 -8.74
CA VAL A 291 -5.40 -17.09 -8.47
C VAL A 291 -4.07 -16.38 -8.31
N ILE A 292 -3.81 -15.37 -9.15
CA ILE A 292 -2.64 -14.50 -9.08
C ILE A 292 -3.12 -13.09 -8.77
N GLU A 293 -2.75 -12.53 -7.62
CA GLU A 293 -3.29 -11.26 -7.13
C GLU A 293 -2.20 -10.42 -6.48
N GLY A 294 -2.24 -9.11 -6.78
CA GLY A 294 -1.39 -8.11 -6.16
C GLY A 294 -1.28 -6.82 -6.98
N ASP A 295 -0.46 -5.90 -6.48
CA ASP A 295 -0.11 -4.67 -7.18
C ASP A 295 1.02 -4.96 -8.17
N PHE A 296 0.65 -5.33 -9.39
CA PHE A 296 1.63 -5.72 -10.41
C PHE A 296 2.52 -4.53 -10.77
N PRO A 297 3.85 -4.66 -10.84
CA PRO A 297 4.70 -3.50 -11.13
C PRO A 297 4.41 -2.93 -12.53
N PRO A 298 4.02 -1.65 -12.68
CA PRO A 298 3.65 -1.08 -13.98
C PRO A 298 4.77 -1.19 -15.01
N ASP A 299 6.02 -1.03 -14.60
CA ASP A 299 7.19 -1.16 -15.48
C ASP A 299 7.36 -2.60 -16.01
N VAL A 300 7.08 -3.61 -15.18
CA VAL A 300 7.13 -5.03 -15.60
C VAL A 300 6.02 -5.30 -16.62
N VAL A 301 4.81 -4.83 -16.32
CA VAL A 301 3.65 -5.04 -17.20
C VAL A 301 3.78 -4.26 -18.50
N ALA A 302 4.36 -3.06 -18.52
CA ALA A 302 4.57 -2.26 -19.74
C ALA A 302 5.54 -2.93 -20.72
N ASN A 303 6.58 -3.59 -20.19
CA ASN A 303 7.64 -4.19 -20.99
C ASN A 303 7.22 -5.55 -21.56
N GLU A 304 6.53 -6.38 -20.79
CA GLU A 304 6.20 -7.75 -21.19
C GLU A 304 4.76 -8.13 -20.84
N ASN A 305 4.11 -8.87 -21.74
CA ASN A 305 2.83 -9.50 -21.42
C ASN A 305 3.01 -10.55 -20.32
N ILE A 306 1.97 -10.79 -19.53
CA ILE A 306 2.00 -11.85 -18.52
C ILE A 306 2.01 -13.20 -19.23
N ARG A 307 3.09 -13.95 -19.04
CA ARG A 307 3.25 -15.33 -19.53
C ARG A 307 3.12 -16.30 -18.38
N PHE A 308 2.62 -17.50 -18.65
CA PHE A 308 2.48 -18.52 -17.63
C PHE A 308 3.51 -19.63 -17.79
N GLU A 309 3.99 -20.13 -16.66
CA GLU A 309 4.83 -21.33 -16.59
C GLU A 309 4.36 -22.27 -15.48
N PRO A 310 4.67 -23.57 -15.57
CA PRO A 310 4.26 -24.56 -14.58
C PRO A 310 4.82 -24.20 -13.19
N TYR A 311 3.96 -24.16 -12.19
CA TYR A 311 4.33 -23.89 -10.80
C TYR A 311 3.26 -24.43 -9.87
N ARG A 312 3.67 -25.23 -8.88
CA ARG A 312 2.77 -25.73 -7.85
C ARG A 312 3.12 -25.10 -6.50
N MET A 313 2.12 -24.49 -5.88
CA MET A 313 2.23 -23.92 -4.55
C MET A 313 2.51 -25.07 -3.56
N GLU A 314 3.60 -24.96 -2.79
CA GLU A 314 3.88 -25.92 -1.74
C GLU A 314 2.84 -25.78 -0.63
N SER A 315 2.24 -26.89 -0.19
CA SER A 315 1.33 -26.83 0.95
C SER A 315 2.09 -26.31 2.18
N THR A 316 1.42 -25.53 3.02
CA THR A 316 1.95 -25.03 4.29
C THR A 316 2.43 -26.17 5.21
N ALA A 317 1.95 -27.40 5.00
CA ALA A 317 2.43 -28.61 5.67
C ALA A 317 3.74 -29.18 5.08
N ALA A 318 3.96 -29.05 3.76
CA ALA A 318 5.16 -29.53 3.07
C ALA A 318 6.38 -28.60 3.27
N ARG A 319 6.17 -27.28 3.46
CA ARG A 319 7.24 -26.32 3.78
C ARG A 319 8.06 -26.71 5.02
N LYS A 320 7.44 -27.38 6.01
CA LYS A 320 8.15 -27.88 7.22
C LYS A 320 9.09 -29.04 6.92
N THR A 321 8.79 -29.87 5.91
CA THR A 321 9.53 -31.09 5.60
C THR A 321 10.68 -30.83 4.62
N THR A 322 10.49 -29.92 3.65
CA THR A 322 11.53 -29.56 2.67
C THR A 322 12.75 -28.89 3.33
N LEU A 323 12.53 -28.07 4.38
CA LEU A 323 13.61 -27.51 5.22
C LEU A 323 14.43 -28.61 5.92
N SER A 324 13.79 -29.69 6.37
CA SER A 324 14.51 -30.81 7.00
C SER A 324 15.35 -31.62 6.00
N PHE A 325 14.89 -31.74 4.75
CA PHE A 325 15.59 -32.49 3.69
C PHE A 325 16.72 -31.68 3.03
N ALA A 326 16.56 -30.36 2.92
CA ALA A 326 17.59 -29.45 2.41
C ALA A 326 18.81 -29.40 3.34
N PHE A 327 18.61 -29.49 4.66
CA PHE A 327 19.71 -29.54 5.65
C PHE A 327 20.53 -30.84 5.60
N GLU A 328 19.98 -31.96 5.11
CA GLU A 328 20.74 -33.21 4.94
C GLU A 328 21.61 -33.23 3.68
N LYS A 329 21.18 -32.57 2.59
CA LYS A 329 21.93 -32.56 1.32
C LYS A 329 23.17 -31.66 1.33
N VAL A 330 23.23 -30.65 2.20
CA VAL A 330 24.40 -29.76 2.36
C VAL A 330 25.62 -30.48 2.97
N LYS A 331 25.46 -31.70 3.51
CA LYS A 331 26.58 -32.52 4.01
C LYS A 331 27.27 -33.41 2.96
N ALA A 332 26.77 -33.49 1.73
CA ALA A 332 27.37 -34.31 0.69
C ALA A 332 28.00 -33.41 -0.39
N GLY A 333 29.32 -33.23 -0.29
CA GLY A 333 30.09 -32.37 -1.17
C GLY A 333 30.03 -32.76 -2.64
N SER A 334 29.97 -31.75 -3.50
CA SER A 334 30.54 -31.81 -4.85
C SER A 334 30.88 -30.40 -5.30
N GLU A 335 32.12 -30.23 -5.77
CA GLU A 335 32.63 -29.06 -6.46
C GLU A 335 31.73 -28.74 -7.66
N VAL A 336 31.20 -27.51 -7.72
CA VAL A 336 30.58 -26.97 -8.94
C VAL A 336 31.13 -25.58 -9.19
N THR A 337 31.68 -25.43 -10.39
CA THR A 337 32.33 -24.25 -10.96
C THR A 337 31.42 -23.01 -11.01
N PHE A 338 32.03 -21.86 -10.68
CA PHE A 338 31.47 -20.50 -10.77
C PHE A 338 30.89 -20.18 -12.17
N GLY A 339 29.63 -19.73 -12.24
CA GLY A 339 29.03 -19.13 -13.45
C GLY A 339 27.59 -19.52 -13.81
N GLY A 340 26.68 -19.75 -12.84
CA GLY A 340 25.33 -20.30 -13.11
C GLY A 340 24.12 -19.52 -12.57
N LEU A 341 24.29 -18.37 -11.92
CA LEU A 341 23.16 -17.52 -11.50
C LEU A 341 22.77 -16.64 -12.69
N SER A 342 21.54 -16.73 -13.20
CA SER A 342 21.12 -15.97 -14.39
C SER A 342 19.98 -14.99 -14.07
N THR A 343 19.13 -15.33 -13.10
CA THR A 343 17.94 -14.55 -12.76
C THR A 343 18.18 -13.68 -11.53
N THR A 344 17.41 -12.59 -11.40
CA THR A 344 17.49 -11.69 -10.23
C THR A 344 17.20 -12.43 -8.93
N ARG A 345 16.32 -13.45 -8.98
CA ARG A 345 15.98 -14.31 -7.85
C ARG A 345 17.17 -15.13 -7.36
N ASP A 346 17.94 -15.73 -8.28
CA ASP A 346 19.10 -16.55 -7.93
C ASP A 346 20.13 -15.74 -7.12
N TYR A 347 20.32 -14.47 -7.50
CA TYR A 347 21.19 -13.56 -6.77
C TYR A 347 20.62 -13.16 -5.39
N ILE A 348 19.31 -12.96 -5.28
CA ILE A 348 18.67 -12.65 -3.99
C ILE A 348 18.80 -13.84 -3.02
N GLU A 349 18.56 -15.07 -3.49
CA GLU A 349 18.73 -16.28 -2.68
C GLU A 349 20.19 -16.48 -2.24
N ALA A 350 21.15 -16.06 -3.08
CA ALA A 350 22.58 -16.09 -2.76
C ALA A 350 23.03 -15.03 -1.74
N LEU A 351 22.18 -14.06 -1.34
CA LEU A 351 22.52 -13.06 -0.33
C LEU A 351 22.69 -13.64 1.08
N ASP A 352 22.07 -14.79 1.36
CA ASP A 352 22.17 -15.47 2.66
C ASP A 352 23.46 -16.30 2.78
N ASP A 353 24.12 -16.59 1.66
CA ASP A 353 25.37 -17.36 1.60
C ASP A 353 26.59 -16.43 1.78
N PRO A 354 27.39 -16.56 2.85
CA PRO A 354 28.53 -15.67 3.10
C PRO A 354 29.55 -15.64 1.97
N GLU A 355 29.75 -16.76 1.27
CA GLU A 355 30.74 -16.86 0.20
C GLU A 355 30.25 -16.24 -1.12
N LYS A 356 28.91 -16.23 -1.34
CA LYS A 356 28.30 -15.72 -2.58
C LYS A 356 27.71 -14.32 -2.45
N SER A 357 27.41 -13.86 -1.23
CA SER A 357 26.73 -12.59 -0.97
C SER A 357 27.46 -11.38 -1.54
N ALA A 358 28.80 -11.40 -1.62
CA ALA A 358 29.58 -10.29 -2.17
C ALA A 358 29.33 -10.09 -3.66
N GLU A 359 29.42 -11.16 -4.48
CA GLU A 359 29.16 -11.07 -5.92
C GLU A 359 27.67 -10.83 -6.19
N ALA A 360 26.79 -11.48 -5.41
CA ALA A 360 25.35 -11.28 -5.54
C ALA A 360 24.93 -9.82 -5.33
N ARG A 361 25.45 -9.15 -4.30
CA ARG A 361 25.19 -7.72 -4.08
C ARG A 361 25.68 -6.85 -5.22
N LYS A 362 26.88 -7.14 -5.75
CA LYS A 362 27.46 -6.40 -6.87
C LYS A 362 26.61 -6.54 -8.13
N GLU A 363 26.15 -7.75 -8.45
CA GLU A 363 25.28 -8.01 -9.60
C GLU A 363 23.89 -7.39 -9.44
N LEU A 364 23.29 -7.48 -8.25
CA LEU A 364 22.01 -6.84 -7.94
C LEU A 364 22.09 -5.31 -8.01
N ALA A 365 23.17 -4.72 -7.51
CA ALA A 365 23.42 -3.28 -7.63
C ALA A 365 23.63 -2.87 -9.10
N ALA A 366 24.36 -3.67 -9.89
CA ALA A 366 24.57 -3.41 -11.32
C ALA A 366 23.27 -3.47 -12.14
N ARG A 367 22.32 -4.32 -11.75
CA ARG A 367 20.96 -4.38 -12.33
C ARG A 367 20.12 -3.15 -11.98
N GLY A 368 20.45 -2.43 -10.91
CA GLY A 368 19.81 -1.18 -10.50
C GLY A 368 18.29 -1.30 -10.40
N SER A 369 17.57 -0.33 -10.98
CA SER A 369 16.09 -0.25 -10.93
C SER A 369 15.35 -1.53 -11.35
N SER A 370 15.93 -2.35 -12.23
CA SER A 370 15.33 -3.63 -12.65
C SER A 370 15.31 -4.70 -11.55
N ALA A 371 16.18 -4.59 -10.54
CA ALA A 371 16.21 -5.49 -9.39
C ALA A 371 15.32 -5.02 -8.23
N HIS A 372 14.97 -3.73 -8.16
CA HIS A 372 14.27 -3.14 -7.00
C HIS A 372 12.94 -3.84 -6.67
N PRO A 373 12.05 -4.19 -7.63
CA PRO A 373 10.78 -4.84 -7.31
C PRO A 373 10.97 -6.21 -6.64
N TYR A 374 11.99 -6.97 -7.08
CA TYR A 374 12.31 -8.28 -6.51
C TYR A 374 12.89 -8.13 -5.09
N LEU A 375 13.72 -7.12 -4.87
CA LEU A 375 14.27 -6.80 -3.56
C LEU A 375 13.17 -6.34 -2.59
N ILE A 376 12.21 -5.53 -3.04
CA ILE A 376 11.07 -5.08 -2.21
C ILE A 376 10.18 -6.26 -1.84
N ALA A 377 9.83 -7.12 -2.80
CA ALA A 377 9.05 -8.32 -2.54
C ALA A 377 9.75 -9.25 -1.53
N HIS A 378 11.05 -9.48 -1.72
CA HIS A 378 11.87 -10.27 -0.79
C HIS A 378 11.95 -9.63 0.60
N LEU A 379 12.10 -8.31 0.66
CA LEU A 379 12.17 -7.56 1.91
C LEU A 379 10.84 -7.66 2.71
N ARG A 380 9.69 -7.65 2.02
CA ARG A 380 8.35 -7.77 2.63
C ARG A 380 8.00 -9.18 3.09
N ASN A 381 8.69 -10.21 2.61
CA ASN A 381 8.39 -11.59 2.96
C ASN A 381 8.92 -11.93 4.37
N PRO A 382 8.06 -12.13 5.39
CA PRO A 382 8.50 -12.40 6.75
C PRO A 382 9.17 -13.78 6.91
N GLU A 383 8.93 -14.71 5.99
CA GLU A 383 9.52 -16.05 5.98
C GLU A 383 10.89 -16.08 5.28
N ALA A 384 11.30 -15.00 4.61
CA ALA A 384 12.60 -14.93 3.96
C ALA A 384 13.75 -14.83 4.98
N PRO A 385 14.95 -15.39 4.69
CA PRO A 385 16.08 -15.36 5.62
C PRO A 385 16.45 -13.93 6.02
N LEU A 386 16.58 -13.69 7.34
CA LEU A 386 16.78 -12.36 7.90
C LEU A 386 18.01 -11.62 7.33
N VAL A 387 19.11 -12.34 7.06
CA VAL A 387 20.34 -11.75 6.52
C VAL A 387 20.11 -11.28 5.08
N SER A 388 19.50 -12.11 4.23
CA SER A 388 19.15 -11.73 2.86
C SER A 388 18.16 -10.55 2.80
N ARG A 389 17.16 -10.50 3.71
CA ARG A 389 16.26 -9.36 3.86
C ARG A 389 17.04 -8.09 4.26
N GLY A 390 17.98 -8.20 5.20
CA GLY A 390 18.85 -7.09 5.60
C GLY A 390 19.68 -6.54 4.45
N TYR A 391 20.26 -7.40 3.60
CA TYR A 391 20.98 -6.95 2.41
C TYR A 391 20.06 -6.35 1.34
N ALA A 392 18.85 -6.88 1.17
CA ALA A 392 17.86 -6.29 0.26
C ALA A 392 17.51 -4.86 0.68
N LEU A 393 17.29 -4.63 1.99
CA LEU A 393 17.10 -3.30 2.56
C LEU A 393 18.28 -2.37 2.25
N VAL A 394 19.51 -2.81 2.50
CA VAL A 394 20.71 -2.00 2.23
C VAL A 394 20.80 -1.62 0.76
N LEU A 395 20.63 -2.58 -0.16
CA LEU A 395 20.69 -2.33 -1.60
C LEU A 395 19.61 -1.34 -2.07
N LEU A 396 18.39 -1.46 -1.55
CA LEU A 396 17.28 -0.56 -1.87
C LEU A 396 17.51 0.85 -1.33
N ASN A 397 18.01 0.96 -0.10
CA ASN A 397 18.29 2.23 0.55
C ASN A 397 19.43 2.98 -0.15
N GLU A 398 20.54 2.31 -0.44
CA GLU A 398 21.67 2.87 -1.19
C GLU A 398 21.28 3.32 -2.60
N ALA A 399 20.35 2.61 -3.24
CA ALA A 399 19.87 2.93 -4.58
C ALA A 399 18.79 4.03 -4.62
N GLY A 400 18.25 4.46 -3.48
CA GLY A 400 17.13 5.42 -3.41
C GLY A 400 15.88 4.90 -4.13
N ALA A 401 15.52 3.63 -3.90
CA ALA A 401 14.43 2.97 -4.61
C ALA A 401 13.06 3.63 -4.36
N ARG A 402 12.29 3.88 -5.43
CA ARG A 402 10.90 4.39 -5.32
C ARG A 402 10.01 3.38 -4.59
N GLY A 403 9.17 3.85 -3.67
CA GLY A 403 8.24 3.01 -2.90
C GLY A 403 8.89 2.28 -1.71
N LEU A 404 10.16 2.57 -1.41
CA LEU A 404 10.83 2.05 -0.24
C LEU A 404 10.22 2.63 1.05
N ASP A 405 9.90 3.93 1.07
CA ASP A 405 9.40 4.65 2.26
C ASP A 405 8.23 3.93 2.94
N SER A 406 7.16 3.62 2.18
CA SER A 406 5.99 2.92 2.74
C SER A 406 6.33 1.51 3.24
N THR A 407 7.28 0.84 2.56
CA THR A 407 7.75 -0.49 2.99
C THR A 407 8.55 -0.39 4.29
N LEU A 408 9.37 0.65 4.47
CA LEU A 408 10.10 0.87 5.71
C LEU A 408 9.17 1.18 6.88
N GLU A 409 8.13 1.98 6.65
CA GLU A 409 7.12 2.32 7.66
C GLU A 409 6.38 1.06 8.15
N GLU A 410 5.93 0.21 7.22
CA GLU A 410 5.29 -1.07 7.54
C GLU A 410 6.22 -2.00 8.34
N LEU A 411 7.47 -2.15 7.89
CA LEU A 411 8.44 -3.02 8.55
C LEU A 411 8.86 -2.50 9.92
N ALA A 412 9.00 -1.19 10.11
CA ALA A 412 9.33 -0.60 11.40
C ALA A 412 8.20 -0.79 12.41
N ALA A 413 6.95 -0.81 11.94
CA ALA A 413 5.76 -0.91 12.77
C ALA A 413 5.47 -2.34 13.26
N ASP A 414 5.43 -3.32 12.35
CA ASP A 414 4.78 -4.62 12.63
C ASP A 414 5.55 -5.85 12.12
N ASP A 415 6.82 -5.70 11.70
CA ASP A 415 7.59 -6.89 11.29
C ASP A 415 7.78 -7.85 12.48
N SER A 416 7.71 -9.15 12.22
CA SER A 416 7.87 -10.18 13.25
C SER A 416 9.28 -10.19 13.88
N SER A 417 10.30 -9.76 13.15
CA SER A 417 11.69 -9.66 13.61
C SER A 417 11.98 -8.30 14.23
N GLU A 418 12.34 -8.30 15.51
CA GLU A 418 12.77 -7.09 16.23
C GLU A 418 13.99 -6.42 15.57
N LEU A 419 14.89 -7.22 14.99
CA LEU A 419 16.05 -6.71 14.28
C LEU A 419 15.67 -6.04 12.95
N MET A 420 14.66 -6.55 12.26
CA MET A 420 14.15 -5.94 11.03
C MET A 420 13.44 -4.62 11.32
N ARG A 421 12.61 -4.57 12.38
CA ARG A 421 12.00 -3.32 12.85
C ARG A 421 13.07 -2.25 13.14
N LEU A 422 14.15 -2.65 13.82
CA LEU A 422 15.28 -1.78 14.12
C LEU A 422 16.01 -1.29 12.86
N TRP A 423 16.29 -2.17 11.90
CA TRP A 423 16.97 -1.80 10.66
C TRP A 423 16.13 -0.89 9.78
N ALA A 424 14.82 -1.15 9.67
CA ALA A 424 13.89 -0.28 8.94
C ALA A 424 13.83 1.12 9.58
N ALA A 425 13.68 1.20 10.91
CA ALA A 425 13.70 2.47 11.63
C ALA A 425 15.04 3.22 11.45
N ALA A 426 16.17 2.51 11.46
CA ALA A 426 17.48 3.10 11.20
C ALA A 426 17.61 3.65 9.77
N ALA A 427 17.06 2.95 8.76
CA ALA A 427 17.04 3.42 7.38
C ALA A 427 16.18 4.70 7.21
N ILE A 428 15.00 4.75 7.83
CA ILE A 428 14.16 5.96 7.86
C ILE A 428 14.92 7.15 8.48
N ILE A 429 15.61 6.91 9.61
CA ILE A 429 16.44 7.93 10.26
C ILE A 429 17.58 8.37 9.33
N ASP A 430 18.21 7.46 8.61
CA ASP A 430 19.31 7.74 7.69
C ASP A 430 18.89 8.56 6.45
N ASP A 431 17.63 8.47 6.02
CA ASP A 431 17.12 9.27 4.88
C ASP A 431 16.73 10.72 5.26
N THR A 432 16.47 11.01 6.55
CA THR A 432 16.10 12.37 6.99
C THR A 432 17.13 13.44 6.58
N LYS A 433 16.69 14.54 6.00
CA LYS A 433 17.61 15.58 5.49
C LYS A 433 17.77 16.72 6.48
N THR A 434 16.75 16.96 7.30
CA THR A 434 16.74 18.05 8.27
C THR A 434 16.52 17.57 9.70
N PRO A 435 17.01 18.34 10.69
CA PRO A 435 16.70 18.06 12.10
C PRO A 435 15.20 18.13 12.42
N ALA A 436 14.43 18.94 11.70
CA ALA A 436 12.99 19.06 11.88
C ALA A 436 12.27 17.78 11.44
N GLU A 437 12.57 17.27 10.25
CA GLU A 437 12.05 15.99 9.74
C GLU A 437 12.34 14.85 10.72
N MET A 438 13.57 14.76 11.24
CA MET A 438 13.92 13.74 12.22
C MET A 438 13.10 13.87 13.52
N LEU A 439 12.90 15.08 14.03
CA LEU A 439 12.09 15.28 15.24
C LEU A 439 10.61 14.98 15.02
N GLU A 440 10.08 15.18 13.81
CA GLU A 440 8.71 14.83 13.45
C GLU A 440 8.46 13.32 13.47
N LEU A 441 9.45 12.49 13.08
CA LEU A 441 9.35 11.03 13.14
C LEU A 441 8.95 10.50 14.53
N PHE A 442 9.38 11.20 15.59
CA PHE A 442 9.16 10.78 16.97
C PHE A 442 8.05 11.57 17.68
N GLN A 443 7.28 12.40 16.95
CA GLN A 443 6.15 13.09 17.54
C GLN A 443 4.96 12.14 17.77
N PRO A 444 4.19 12.31 18.85
CA PRO A 444 2.94 11.59 19.05
C PRO A 444 1.99 11.81 17.85
N GLY A 445 1.50 10.72 17.25
CA GLY A 445 0.63 10.77 16.07
C GLY A 445 1.35 10.92 14.73
N SER A 446 2.68 10.78 14.67
CA SER A 446 3.39 10.63 13.40
C SER A 446 2.84 9.44 12.61
N SER A 447 2.62 9.63 11.31
CA SER A 447 2.15 8.58 10.40
C SER A 447 3.23 7.56 10.06
N THR A 448 4.50 7.91 10.23
CA THR A 448 5.65 7.13 9.72
C THR A 448 6.17 6.07 10.71
N LEU A 449 5.96 6.29 12.01
CA LEU A 449 6.21 5.31 13.08
C LEU A 449 4.92 5.23 13.93
N PRO A 450 3.97 4.34 13.57
CA PRO A 450 2.62 4.37 14.11
C PRO A 450 2.54 4.26 15.64
N ASP A 451 1.73 5.15 16.23
CA ASP A 451 1.20 5.08 17.58
C ASP A 451 0.09 4.03 17.66
N HIS A 452 0.42 2.80 18.04
CA HIS A 452 -0.61 1.86 18.48
C HIS A 452 -0.99 2.14 19.94
N LYS A 453 -2.05 2.95 20.09
CA LYS A 453 -2.90 3.15 21.30
C LYS A 453 -2.60 4.34 22.22
N GLY A 454 -2.27 5.52 21.67
CA GLY A 454 -2.20 6.75 22.46
C GLY A 454 -1.17 6.68 23.59
N LYS A 455 -0.12 5.88 23.38
CA LYS A 455 1.09 5.86 24.18
C LYS A 455 2.19 6.21 23.21
N ALA A 456 2.91 7.28 23.53
CA ALA A 456 4.06 7.77 22.79
C ALA A 456 4.80 6.60 22.11
N VAL A 457 5.04 6.75 20.80
CA VAL A 457 5.96 5.94 20.01
C VAL A 457 7.08 5.47 20.93
N ILE A 458 7.33 4.15 20.94
CA ILE A 458 8.26 3.38 21.81
C ILE A 458 7.51 2.51 22.85
N ALA A 459 6.85 1.43 22.40
CA ALA A 459 6.32 0.39 23.29
C ALA A 459 7.42 -0.58 23.82
N PRO A 460 8.61 -0.59 23.21
CA PRO A 460 9.85 -0.79 23.99
C PRO A 460 10.95 0.22 23.61
N PRO A 461 11.71 0.79 24.59
CA PRO A 461 12.89 1.59 24.31
C PRO A 461 13.82 0.86 23.35
N MET A 462 14.20 1.53 22.26
CA MET A 462 15.17 1.06 21.27
C MET A 462 16.49 1.83 21.46
N PRO A 463 17.27 1.52 22.52
CA PRO A 463 18.51 2.25 22.82
C PRO A 463 19.53 2.18 21.66
N GLU A 464 19.44 1.16 20.80
CA GLU A 464 20.27 1.00 19.61
C GLU A 464 20.12 2.14 18.60
N LEU A 465 18.96 2.83 18.58
CA LEU A 465 18.73 4.00 17.71
C LEU A 465 19.48 5.26 18.18
N GLN A 466 19.97 5.30 19.42
CA GLN A 466 20.72 6.46 19.89
C GLN A 466 21.99 6.72 19.07
N ARG A 467 22.64 5.66 18.58
CA ARG A 467 23.88 5.78 17.81
C ARG A 467 23.68 6.42 16.44
N PRO A 468 22.80 5.92 15.54
CA PRO A 468 22.58 6.56 14.24
C PRO A 468 22.11 8.01 14.40
N ILE A 469 21.23 8.28 15.36
CA ILE A 469 20.79 9.66 15.67
C ILE A 469 21.97 10.52 16.13
N ALA A 470 22.80 10.05 17.05
CA ALA A 470 23.96 10.80 17.55
C ALA A 470 24.98 11.10 16.44
N LEU A 471 25.28 10.13 15.57
CA LEU A 471 26.17 10.34 14.42
C LEU A 471 25.62 11.38 13.45
N LYS A 472 24.30 11.34 13.19
CA LYS A 472 23.64 12.32 12.32
C LYS A 472 23.64 13.71 12.95
N LEU A 473 23.34 13.80 14.24
CA LEU A 473 23.43 15.05 15.01
C LEU A 473 24.83 15.65 14.98
N GLN A 474 25.89 14.83 15.07
CA GLN A 474 27.27 15.31 14.95
C GLN A 474 27.51 16.08 13.65
N SER A 475 26.91 15.62 12.53
CA SER A 475 27.00 16.30 11.25
C SER A 475 26.23 17.62 11.19
N TRP A 476 25.19 17.80 12.02
CA TRP A 476 24.33 18.99 12.05
C TRP A 476 24.69 20.02 13.13
N THR A 477 25.66 19.73 14.01
CA THR A 477 25.90 20.48 15.25
C THR A 477 26.09 21.99 15.13
N ARG A 478 26.39 22.54 13.94
CA ARG A 478 26.56 23.99 13.74
C ARG A 478 25.26 24.76 13.47
N ASP A 479 24.16 24.08 13.15
CA ASP A 479 22.93 24.70 12.65
C ASP A 479 21.70 24.47 13.55
N LEU A 480 21.89 23.92 14.75
CA LEU A 480 20.79 23.57 15.67
C LEU A 480 20.46 24.73 16.62
N SER A 481 19.19 25.12 16.67
CA SER A 481 18.67 26.03 17.70
C SER A 481 18.67 25.38 19.09
N THR A 482 18.71 26.19 20.15
CA THR A 482 18.62 25.70 21.53
C THR A 482 17.35 24.89 21.78
N GLU A 483 16.22 25.26 21.18
CA GLU A 483 14.99 24.48 21.25
C GLU A 483 15.14 23.09 20.62
N GLN A 484 15.75 22.97 19.44
CA GLN A 484 16.02 21.68 18.81
C GLN A 484 16.97 20.83 19.64
N LEU A 485 18.03 21.42 20.22
CA LEU A 485 18.95 20.71 21.11
C LEU A 485 18.20 20.10 22.31
N LEU A 486 17.26 20.84 22.89
CA LEU A 486 16.45 20.35 24.02
C LEU A 486 15.49 19.24 23.60
N ARG A 487 14.86 19.35 22.42
CA ARG A 487 13.97 18.31 21.89
C ARG A 487 14.72 17.01 21.61
N PHE A 488 15.92 17.06 21.03
CA PHE A 488 16.75 15.86 20.85
C PHE A 488 17.23 15.28 22.18
N LEU A 489 17.54 16.13 23.16
CA LEU A 489 17.88 15.67 24.50
C LEU A 489 16.69 14.91 25.13
N HIS A 490 15.46 15.42 24.97
CA HIS A 490 14.26 14.72 25.41
C HIS A 490 14.07 13.39 24.69
N LEU A 491 14.23 13.33 23.37
CA LEU A 491 14.19 12.08 22.60
C LEU A 491 15.17 11.05 23.15
N GLY A 492 16.40 11.45 23.49
CA GLY A 492 17.37 10.57 24.13
C GLY A 492 16.87 9.95 25.45
N THR A 493 16.08 10.69 26.23
CA THR A 493 15.46 10.15 27.46
C THR A 493 14.37 9.12 27.18
N LEU A 494 13.63 9.27 26.07
CA LEU A 494 12.58 8.33 25.67
C LEU A 494 13.16 7.01 25.13
N LEU A 495 14.30 7.08 24.42
CA LEU A 495 14.99 5.90 23.89
C LEU A 495 15.63 5.02 24.98
N GLY A 496 15.78 5.53 26.22
CA GLY A 496 16.35 4.81 27.36
C GLY A 496 17.88 4.70 27.32
N GLU A 497 18.51 4.36 28.45
CA GLU A 497 19.96 4.11 28.47
C GLU A 497 20.27 2.73 27.86
N PRO A 498 21.40 2.55 27.13
CA PRO A 498 21.81 1.24 26.65
C PRO A 498 21.96 0.29 27.84
N ALA A 499 21.02 -0.64 27.99
CA ALA A 499 21.00 -1.55 29.12
C ALA A 499 22.26 -2.43 29.10
N ASN A 500 22.95 -2.50 30.25
CA ASN A 500 23.85 -3.62 30.54
C ASN A 500 23.01 -4.90 30.66
N MET A 501 22.59 -5.46 29.52
CA MET A 501 21.83 -6.71 29.45
C MET A 501 22.73 -7.88 29.89
N PRO A 502 22.23 -8.81 30.74
CA PRO A 502 22.98 -9.98 31.15
C PRO A 502 23.30 -10.85 29.94
N VAL A 503 24.58 -11.19 29.80
CA VAL A 503 25.09 -12.08 28.75
C VAL A 503 24.48 -13.46 28.94
N ALA A 504 23.50 -13.83 28.11
CA ALA A 504 23.10 -15.22 27.98
C ALA A 504 24.26 -16.00 27.36
N ARG A 505 25.01 -16.72 28.19
CA ARG A 505 26.01 -17.69 27.73
C ARG A 505 25.30 -18.99 27.35
N SER A 506 25.60 -19.43 26.12
CA SER A 506 25.39 -20.76 25.54
C SER A 506 23.98 -21.10 25.01
N GLY A 507 23.95 -21.53 23.75
CA GLY A 507 22.83 -22.26 23.15
C GLY A 507 22.08 -21.54 22.02
N GLY A 508 22.72 -21.33 20.86
CA GLY A 508 22.01 -21.24 19.57
C GLY A 508 21.26 -19.95 19.21
N THR A 509 21.65 -18.78 19.73
CA THR A 509 20.99 -17.50 19.41
C THR A 509 21.86 -16.57 18.57
N GLN A 510 21.24 -16.04 17.49
CA GLN A 510 21.78 -15.05 16.56
C GLN A 510 22.48 -13.91 17.33
N HIS A 511 23.74 -13.67 16.98
CA HIS A 511 24.52 -12.58 17.53
C HIS A 511 23.99 -11.25 16.99
N VAL A 512 23.32 -10.47 17.84
CA VAL A 512 23.18 -9.03 17.60
C VAL A 512 24.60 -8.45 17.67
N PRO A 513 25.11 -7.81 16.61
CA PRO A 513 26.38 -7.10 16.69
C PRO A 513 26.23 -6.00 17.73
N ARG A 514 26.97 -6.09 18.85
CA ARG A 514 27.06 -4.97 19.80
C ARG A 514 27.56 -3.73 19.05
N ALA A 515 26.90 -2.60 19.25
CA ALA A 515 27.52 -1.32 18.95
C ALA A 515 28.86 -1.24 19.71
N SER A 516 29.93 -0.88 19.01
CA SER A 516 31.24 -0.60 19.61
C SER A 516 31.08 0.35 20.81
N GLU A 517 31.72 0.05 21.94
CA GLU A 517 31.74 0.85 23.19
C GLU A 517 32.30 2.29 23.00
N VAL A 518 32.65 2.68 21.77
CA VAL A 518 33.37 3.92 21.43
C VAL A 518 32.45 4.97 20.76
N SER A 519 31.18 4.66 20.48
CA SER A 519 30.28 5.63 19.80
C SER A 519 29.49 6.50 20.77
N PRO A 520 29.36 7.82 20.51
CA PRO A 520 28.71 8.74 21.44
C PRO A 520 27.19 8.59 21.43
N ASN A 521 26.56 8.76 22.59
CA ASN A 521 25.10 8.85 22.68
C ASN A 521 24.61 10.30 22.47
N ILE A 522 23.31 10.47 22.27
CA ILE A 522 22.68 11.78 22.01
C ILE A 522 23.07 12.80 23.10
N LYS A 523 23.02 12.40 24.37
CA LYS A 523 23.39 13.27 25.50
C LYS A 523 24.84 13.74 25.43
N GLN A 524 25.78 12.87 25.09
CA GLN A 524 27.20 13.21 24.96
C GLN A 524 27.46 14.22 23.83
N VAL A 525 26.72 14.12 22.72
CA VAL A 525 26.83 15.07 21.59
C VAL A 525 26.26 16.45 21.97
N LEU A 526 25.12 16.48 22.67
CA LEU A 526 24.38 17.74 22.92
C LEU A 526 24.82 18.48 24.18
N SER A 527 25.34 17.77 25.20
CA SER A 527 25.69 18.39 26.49
C SER A 527 26.70 19.55 26.38
N PRO A 528 27.74 19.51 25.52
CA PRO A 528 28.62 20.65 25.29
C PRO A 528 27.88 21.86 24.69
N LEU A 529 27.02 21.64 23.69
CA LEU A 529 26.30 22.72 22.99
C LEU A 529 25.30 23.42 23.92
N LEU A 530 24.57 22.66 24.73
CA LEU A 530 23.63 23.20 25.73
C LEU A 530 24.32 23.94 26.88
N ARG A 531 25.63 23.71 27.10
CA ARG A 531 26.42 24.48 28.06
C ARG A 531 26.59 25.93 27.61
N ASP A 532 26.71 26.14 26.31
CA ASP A 532 26.99 27.44 25.70
C ASP A 532 25.71 28.23 25.38
N ALA A 533 24.54 27.59 25.37
CA ALA A 533 23.24 28.24 25.19
C ALA A 533 23.04 29.42 26.15
N GLU A 534 22.45 30.53 25.70
CA GLU A 534 22.30 31.70 26.55
C GLU A 534 21.23 31.50 27.64
N SER A 535 21.50 31.98 28.86
CA SER A 535 20.51 31.87 29.94
C SER A 535 19.22 32.62 29.62
N LYS A 536 19.29 33.74 28.89
CA LYS A 536 18.12 34.51 28.45
C LYS A 536 17.27 33.71 27.46
N GLU A 537 17.90 33.04 26.51
CA GLU A 537 17.22 32.16 25.55
C GLU A 537 16.53 30.99 26.26
N LEU A 538 17.22 30.33 27.20
CA LEU A 538 16.62 29.26 28.01
C LEU A 538 15.45 29.76 28.86
N THR A 539 15.53 30.98 29.40
CA THR A 539 14.40 31.60 30.12
C THR A 539 13.21 31.82 29.17
N ASN A 540 13.43 32.35 27.97
CA ASN A 540 12.36 32.52 26.98
C ASN A 540 11.71 31.18 26.60
N LEU A 541 12.50 30.13 26.34
CA LEU A 541 12.00 28.80 26.00
C LEU A 541 11.21 28.15 27.14
N MET A 542 11.68 28.32 28.38
CA MET A 542 10.99 27.85 29.59
C MET A 542 9.56 28.40 29.71
N PHE A 543 9.36 29.67 29.34
CA PHE A 543 8.06 30.33 29.40
C PHE A 543 7.21 30.14 28.15
N ARG A 544 7.81 30.16 26.96
CA ARG A 544 7.05 30.37 25.70
C ARG A 544 7.07 29.20 24.73
N SER A 545 7.92 28.18 24.91
CA SER A 545 7.98 27.06 23.95
C SER A 545 6.63 26.34 23.84
N ALA A 546 6.28 25.86 22.65
CA ALA A 546 5.08 25.04 22.47
C ALA A 546 5.21 23.63 23.09
N PHE A 547 6.44 23.19 23.39
CA PHE A 547 6.76 21.83 23.83
C PHE A 547 7.00 21.78 25.35
N GLN A 548 6.21 20.96 26.08
CA GLN A 548 6.27 20.92 27.55
C GLN A 548 7.62 20.40 28.08
N ASP A 549 8.20 19.43 27.41
CA ASP A 549 9.51 18.84 27.67
C ASP A 549 10.64 19.87 27.51
N VAL A 550 10.57 20.73 26.48
CA VAL A 550 11.51 21.85 26.30
C VAL A 550 11.42 22.82 27.47
N ARG A 551 10.21 23.13 27.93
CA ARG A 551 10.02 24.02 29.10
C ARG A 551 10.63 23.42 30.36
N GLN A 552 10.38 22.15 30.62
CA GLN A 552 10.90 21.43 31.79
C GLN A 552 12.44 21.31 31.77
N LEU A 553 13.02 20.92 30.63
CA LEU A 553 14.47 20.80 30.48
C LEU A 553 15.17 22.17 30.60
N SER A 554 14.56 23.23 30.05
CA SER A 554 15.06 24.60 30.21
C SER A 554 15.09 25.01 31.68
N ALA A 555 14.02 24.75 32.44
CA ALA A 555 13.97 25.00 33.88
C ALA A 555 15.04 24.23 34.65
N GLY A 556 15.28 22.96 34.30
CA GLY A 556 16.33 22.12 34.90
C GLY A 556 17.75 22.65 34.64
N LEU A 557 18.04 23.08 33.42
CA LEU A 557 19.33 23.70 33.08
C LEU A 557 19.53 25.04 33.79
N LEU A 558 18.48 25.88 33.83
CA LEU A 558 18.51 27.15 34.58
C LEU A 558 18.71 26.93 36.08
N ALA A 559 18.09 25.90 36.66
CA ALA A 559 18.30 25.53 38.06
C ALA A 559 19.76 25.12 38.33
N SER A 560 20.38 24.35 37.43
CA SER A 560 21.80 24.01 37.52
C SER A 560 22.68 25.27 37.44
N ARG A 561 22.37 26.22 36.56
CA ARG A 561 23.10 27.50 36.44
C ARG A 561 22.90 28.41 37.66
N ALA A 562 21.71 28.40 38.25
CA ALA A 562 21.37 29.17 39.43
C ALA A 562 22.21 28.78 40.66
N GLN A 563 22.78 27.57 40.70
CA GLN A 563 23.72 27.16 41.76
C GLN A 563 24.98 28.05 41.81
N LYS A 564 25.38 28.66 40.69
CA LYS A 564 26.56 29.52 40.59
C LYS A 564 26.23 30.98 40.31
N LYS A 565 25.14 31.26 39.58
CA LYS A 565 24.73 32.61 39.14
C LYS A 565 23.29 32.91 39.52
N GLN A 566 22.94 32.68 40.79
CA GLN A 566 21.56 32.77 41.28
C GLN A 566 20.88 34.10 40.92
N ASP A 567 21.52 35.22 41.24
CA ASP A 567 20.93 36.55 41.06
C ASP A 567 20.67 36.90 39.60
N GLN A 568 21.57 36.47 38.70
CA GLN A 568 21.40 36.66 37.25
C GLN A 568 20.19 35.89 36.73
N ILE A 569 20.07 34.60 37.09
CA ILE A 569 18.96 33.75 36.63
C ILE A 569 17.63 34.23 37.22
N LEU A 570 17.63 34.60 38.50
CA LEU A 570 16.45 35.15 39.17
C LEU A 570 15.97 36.44 38.49
N SER A 571 16.90 37.35 38.16
CA SER A 571 16.56 38.60 37.47
C SER A 571 15.89 38.35 36.12
N LEU A 572 16.41 37.41 35.32
CA LEU A 572 15.79 37.04 34.04
C LEU A 572 14.38 36.45 34.21
N VAL A 573 14.17 35.62 35.23
CA VAL A 573 12.84 35.04 35.53
C VAL A 573 11.86 36.13 35.98
N ILE A 574 12.29 37.07 36.82
CA ILE A 574 11.45 38.19 37.28
C ILE A 574 11.15 39.15 36.13
N GLU A 575 12.12 39.43 35.26
CA GLU A 575 11.94 40.24 34.05
C GLU A 575 10.86 39.63 33.14
N GLU A 576 10.91 38.32 32.92
CA GLU A 576 9.92 37.63 32.09
C GLU A 576 8.53 37.55 32.75
N LEU A 577 8.48 37.50 34.09
CA LEU A 577 7.25 37.62 34.88
C LEU A 577 6.80 39.06 35.10
N SER A 578 7.50 40.06 34.56
CA SER A 578 7.12 41.45 34.77
C SER A 578 5.82 41.79 34.02
N LEU A 579 4.89 42.41 34.73
CA LEU A 579 3.59 42.78 34.17
C LEU A 579 3.67 44.20 33.60
N SER A 580 3.49 44.33 32.28
CA SER A 580 3.38 45.62 31.59
C SER A 580 1.91 45.94 31.28
N GLY A 581 1.59 47.24 31.11
CA GLY A 581 0.22 47.69 30.86
C GLY A 581 -0.40 47.26 29.53
N GLU A 582 0.36 46.60 28.65
CA GLU A 582 -0.08 46.19 27.29
C GLU A 582 -0.20 44.66 27.14
N GLN A 583 -0.04 43.89 28.21
CA GLN A 583 -0.14 42.43 28.19
C GLN A 583 -1.55 41.96 27.76
N LYS A 584 -1.59 41.08 26.75
CA LYS A 584 -2.83 40.45 26.25
C LYS A 584 -3.04 39.02 26.74
N THR A 585 -1.98 38.37 27.22
CA THR A 585 -1.99 37.00 27.73
C THR A 585 -0.89 36.80 28.77
N VAL A 586 -0.94 35.69 29.49
CA VAL A 586 0.10 35.25 30.44
C VAL A 586 1.38 34.80 29.71
N PRO A 587 2.58 34.96 30.29
CA PRO A 587 3.84 34.57 29.67
C PRO A 587 3.97 33.07 29.37
N TRP A 588 3.18 32.23 30.05
CA TRP A 588 3.16 30.77 29.88
C TRP A 588 1.97 30.26 29.07
N GLU A 589 1.34 31.10 28.24
CA GLU A 589 0.24 30.66 27.36
C GLU A 589 0.59 29.37 26.61
N GLY A 590 -0.41 28.50 26.47
CA GLY A 590 -0.26 27.21 25.79
C GLY A 590 0.48 26.13 26.57
N GLY A 591 0.85 26.35 27.85
CA GLY A 591 1.58 25.33 28.60
C GLY A 591 1.69 25.49 30.11
N ALA A 592 2.48 24.59 30.71
CA ALA A 592 2.84 24.69 32.12
C ALA A 592 3.83 25.83 32.35
N LEU A 593 3.74 26.41 33.54
CA LEU A 593 4.71 27.35 34.08
C LEU A 593 5.73 26.56 34.90
N PHE A 594 6.99 26.58 34.47
CA PHE A 594 8.10 26.04 35.26
C PHE A 594 8.92 27.18 35.83
N ILE A 595 9.23 27.11 37.13
CA ILE A 595 10.16 28.02 37.80
C ILE A 595 11.42 27.23 38.15
N PRO A 596 12.64 27.72 37.83
CA PRO A 596 13.88 27.05 38.20
C PRO A 596 13.99 26.91 39.72
N GLN A 597 14.60 25.83 40.18
CA GLN A 597 14.86 25.64 41.60
C GLN A 597 15.99 26.59 42.07
N PHE A 598 15.71 27.37 43.11
CA PHE A 598 16.68 28.26 43.75
C PHE A 598 16.97 27.80 45.19
N ASN A 599 18.24 27.52 45.50
CA ASN A 599 18.62 26.92 46.78
C ASN A 599 18.81 27.92 47.92
N SER A 600 19.10 29.19 47.61
CA SER A 600 19.56 30.18 48.60
C SER A 600 18.96 31.57 48.35
N LEU A 601 17.64 31.67 48.13
CA LEU A 601 16.97 32.97 48.02
C LEU A 601 16.95 33.69 49.37
N SER A 602 17.32 34.97 49.38
CA SER A 602 17.06 35.86 50.50
C SER A 602 15.55 36.14 50.63
N LYS A 603 15.12 36.63 51.80
CA LYS A 603 13.72 37.03 52.03
C LYS A 603 13.23 37.99 50.94
N THR A 604 13.99 39.04 50.64
CA THR A 604 13.65 40.05 49.62
C THR A 604 13.47 39.41 48.24
N GLN A 605 14.39 38.54 47.84
CA GLN A 605 14.34 37.84 46.54
C GLN A 605 13.15 36.88 46.43
N ALA A 606 12.85 36.15 47.50
CA ALA A 606 11.68 35.28 47.57
C ALA A 606 10.38 36.11 47.49
N THR A 607 10.30 37.23 48.23
CA THR A 607 9.16 38.15 48.18
C THR A 607 8.98 38.75 46.78
N GLU A 608 10.06 39.13 46.09
CA GLU A 608 9.99 39.72 44.76
C GLU A 608 9.46 38.73 43.70
N LEU A 609 9.97 37.49 43.71
CA LEU A 609 9.52 36.42 42.82
C LEU A 609 8.05 36.05 43.08
N ILE A 610 7.66 35.92 44.36
CA ILE A 610 6.26 35.68 44.74
C ILE A 610 5.38 36.84 44.28
N GLY A 611 5.80 38.09 44.52
CA GLY A 611 5.05 39.27 44.13
C GLY A 611 4.88 39.40 42.61
N ALA A 612 5.86 38.94 41.82
CA ALA A 612 5.71 38.84 40.36
C ALA A 612 4.62 37.85 39.96
N MET A 613 4.58 36.65 40.57
CA MET A 613 3.53 35.66 40.30
C MET A 613 2.15 36.10 40.80
N VAL A 614 2.04 36.66 42.01
CA VAL A 614 0.76 37.14 42.57
C VAL A 614 0.14 38.24 41.69
N ARG A 615 0.95 39.15 41.15
CA ARG A 615 0.48 40.16 40.19
C ARG A 615 -0.20 39.56 38.97
N TRP A 616 0.33 38.46 38.43
CA TRP A 616 -0.32 37.73 37.35
C TRP A 616 -1.62 37.04 37.78
N SER A 617 -1.68 36.52 39.01
CA SER A 617 -2.92 35.94 39.54
C SER A 617 -4.03 36.98 39.62
N ILE A 618 -3.72 38.20 40.09
CA ILE A 618 -4.65 39.32 40.10
C ILE A 618 -5.03 39.73 38.68
N TRP A 619 -4.08 39.79 37.75
CA TRP A 619 -4.36 40.13 36.35
C TRP A 619 -5.33 39.13 35.71
N ILE A 620 -5.17 37.83 35.95
CA ILE A 620 -6.07 36.79 35.44
C ILE A 620 -7.50 37.01 35.96
N GLU A 621 -7.66 37.32 37.25
CA GLU A 621 -8.96 37.60 37.86
C GLU A 621 -9.60 38.89 37.33
N VAL A 622 -8.82 39.97 37.18
CA VAL A 622 -9.31 41.27 36.71
C VAL A 622 -9.73 41.22 35.24
N ASN A 623 -9.04 40.43 34.41
CA ASN A 623 -9.30 40.34 32.98
C ASN A 623 -10.24 39.18 32.60
N ASP A 624 -10.83 38.48 33.57
CA ASP A 624 -11.69 37.31 33.36
C ASP A 624 -11.03 36.25 32.43
N ALA A 625 -9.72 36.06 32.62
CA ALA A 625 -8.93 35.17 31.76
C ALA A 625 -9.25 33.69 32.08
N PRO A 626 -9.16 32.77 31.09
CA PRO A 626 -9.53 31.38 31.28
C PRO A 626 -8.83 30.69 32.46
N ASP A 627 -9.59 29.89 33.25
CA ASP A 627 -9.09 29.17 34.44
C ASP A 627 -7.80 28.35 34.19
N ARG A 628 -7.62 27.85 32.96
CA ARG A 628 -6.41 27.13 32.54
C ARG A 628 -5.11 27.95 32.72
N HIS A 629 -5.20 29.28 32.77
CA HIS A 629 -4.06 30.17 33.02
C HIS A 629 -3.68 30.25 34.51
N ASN A 630 -4.65 30.02 35.41
CA ASN A 630 -4.44 30.10 36.85
C ASN A 630 -3.78 28.83 37.42
N GLN A 631 -4.16 27.65 36.90
CA GLN A 631 -3.66 26.36 37.42
C GLN A 631 -2.11 26.22 37.45
N PRO A 632 -1.36 26.61 36.39
CA PRO A 632 0.10 26.53 36.42
C PRO A 632 0.74 27.45 37.48
N LEU A 633 0.14 28.62 37.71
CA LEU A 633 0.58 29.58 38.69
C LEU A 633 0.30 29.07 40.11
N GLU A 634 -0.88 28.52 40.36
CA GLU A 634 -1.20 27.89 41.65
C GLU A 634 -0.26 26.73 41.98
N ASN A 635 0.11 25.91 40.98
CA ASN A 635 1.04 24.80 41.20
C ASN A 635 2.41 25.30 41.70
N ASN A 636 2.90 26.43 41.19
CA ASN A 636 4.15 27.04 41.64
C ASN A 636 4.00 27.74 42.99
N LEU A 637 2.89 28.46 43.21
CA LEU A 637 2.60 29.12 44.49
C LEU A 637 2.36 28.13 45.64
N ARG A 638 1.94 26.88 45.36
CA ARG A 638 1.82 25.83 46.39
C ARG A 638 3.17 25.30 46.90
N SER A 639 4.31 25.75 46.33
CA SER A 639 5.64 25.36 46.80
C SER A 639 5.94 25.93 48.19
N TYR A 640 5.81 25.09 49.22
CA TYR A 640 6.08 25.44 50.62
C TYR A 640 7.49 26.01 50.87
N GLN A 641 8.49 25.55 50.11
CA GLN A 641 9.87 26.02 50.23
C GLN A 641 10.05 27.50 49.82
N LEU A 642 9.18 28.01 48.95
CA LEU A 642 9.23 29.40 48.50
C LEU A 642 8.61 30.35 49.54
N TRP A 643 7.45 29.97 50.10
CA TRP A 643 6.72 30.76 51.09
C TRP A 643 7.39 30.82 52.46
N SER A 644 7.90 29.68 52.94
CA SER A 644 8.65 29.61 54.22
C SER A 644 9.90 30.49 54.25
N ARG A 645 10.37 30.98 53.09
CA ARG A 645 11.49 31.93 52.99
C ARG A 645 11.04 33.40 52.90
N ALA A 646 9.85 33.65 52.38
CA ALA A 646 9.30 35.01 52.23
C ALA A 646 8.59 35.49 53.51
N ASP A 647 7.89 34.60 54.20
CA ASP A 647 7.27 34.87 55.51
C ASP A 647 7.16 33.58 56.34
N ASN A 648 7.76 33.59 57.53
CA ASN A 648 7.74 32.44 58.44
C ASN A 648 6.35 32.18 59.07
N ASN A 649 5.41 33.14 58.94
CA ASN A 649 4.08 33.06 59.55
C ASN A 649 2.96 32.67 58.58
N ALA A 650 3.23 32.64 57.27
CA ALA A 650 2.22 32.30 56.26
C ALA A 650 2.02 30.78 56.18
N GLN A 651 0.80 30.30 56.53
CA GLN A 651 0.44 28.88 56.47
C GLN A 651 -0.10 28.45 55.10
N ASP A 652 -0.65 29.39 54.33
CA ASP A 652 -1.23 29.16 52.99
C ASP A 652 -0.99 30.40 52.10
N TRP A 653 -0.65 30.17 50.83
CA TRP A 653 -0.41 31.23 49.84
C TRP A 653 -1.67 32.08 49.58
N ARG A 654 -2.86 31.50 49.79
CA ARG A 654 -4.15 32.19 49.65
C ARG A 654 -4.42 33.25 50.72
N GLN A 655 -3.72 33.21 51.86
CA GLN A 655 -3.83 34.25 52.88
C GLN A 655 -2.97 35.48 52.56
N ALA A 656 -1.99 35.31 51.67
CA ALA A 656 -1.06 36.36 51.25
C ALA A 656 -1.43 36.99 49.90
N LYS A 657 -2.21 36.28 49.07
CA LYS A 657 -2.94 36.83 47.91
C LYS A 657 -4.16 37.59 48.41
#